data_AF-A0A8H7KLG6-F1
#
_entry.id   AF-A0A8H7KLG6-F1
#
_cell.length_a   1.000
_cell.length_b   1.000
_cell.length_c   1.000
_cell.angle_alpha   90.00
_cell.angle_beta   90.00
_cell.angle_gamma   90.00
#
_symmetry.space_group_name_H-M   'P 1'
#
loop_
_entity.id
_entity.type
_entity.pdbx_description
1 polymer ?
#
loop_
_entity_poly.entity_id
_entity_poly.type
_entity_poly.pdbx_seq_one_letter_code
_entity_poly.pdbx_strand_id
1 'polypeptide(L)'
;MCRFVIYKGTSPVQLSHLLTRPCHSIINQAFDSRLRLDRRRPMNGDGFGVGWYDSVYDPELGGQPCIFTSVTPAWNNANLARLAVKIKSPLVFAHVRATTAGSLSLDNCHPFAYENLMFMHNGNIADFHLFKRRLQADLPDHLFSFVQGNTDSEWSFALFLSKVPDPNARSFSPEILRNAMLETIASLNQYAEDAGVTEPSLMNFCVTDGSSIVVSRYISSRKDEAASLWFSSGTEFNEYAEGGHYRMSKSDKRENIIMIASEPLTFERADWMEIKTNHLVVITPKMNLLQIPIEDKYFVSPSDPASLARDTDFAEEKGLLNPLTRQSKLAHDAAATAHESPFKRQQCLIEYFHLVCTRVTSRKGHNSIIFLFENSNLPVSLSLFRVCVPHPAAPLPSISSKDSVQTTLMFNSWFIWSAVSGTARLSIVLQILVFLPLTLATLSNQAFLSLSLLLCIHAFFHGTLIFLWGSEILTVLQVPMHPFLLLVCFNLFSSSVHSYLTIAADWWGTALTGFGPLFIVMEGLSSLLVVQKLGQEGKRLVYKGESYQFVFLVAAAVAYVASAWWIVASYPSAASSPLSSTLLGVALTAFVFLTFIGFVLRRTNIIESSGLAVVLAYNVWLCGFDQKSFTDPIASYAPLLPNIYPHFQTFLNFVLNTLPKPVLIALLYRLTILHLASRILPTIGADTWESEEGVDGGWADRPTSMFTHILLTYRQLIFITVYSHLLLLDHSSQIWWRWMNIFFTLVIWSVELLVSSEDDAVNKDWKID
;
A
#
# COMPACT_ATOMS: atom_id res chain seq x y z
N MET A 1 13.25 13.39 9.76
CA MET A 1 13.17 14.41 10.84
C MET A 1 11.76 14.50 11.38
N CYS A 2 11.65 14.64 12.70
CA CYS A 2 10.39 14.65 13.46
C CYS A 2 9.49 15.85 13.12
N ARG A 3 8.27 15.88 13.67
CA ARG A 3 7.38 17.06 13.67
C ARG A 3 6.74 17.21 15.04
N PHE A 4 6.47 18.45 15.46
CA PHE A 4 5.69 18.71 16.67
C PHE A 4 4.67 19.82 16.49
N VAL A 5 3.67 19.81 17.37
CA VAL A 5 2.74 20.90 17.62
C VAL A 5 2.65 21.19 19.11
N ILE A 6 2.54 22.47 19.43
CA ILE A 6 2.33 23.01 20.75
C ILE A 6 1.04 23.81 20.72
N TYR A 7 0.21 23.60 21.72
CA TYR A 7 -0.98 24.42 21.98
C TYR A 7 -0.88 25.01 23.37
N LYS A 8 -1.21 26.30 23.49
CA LYS A 8 -1.50 26.96 24.75
C LYS A 8 -2.76 27.81 24.59
N GLY A 9 -3.72 27.63 25.48
CA GLY A 9 -4.98 28.37 25.46
C GLY A 9 -5.48 28.73 26.86
N THR A 10 -6.27 29.80 26.94
CA THR A 10 -7.01 30.14 28.17
C THR A 10 -8.15 29.15 28.42
N SER A 11 -8.74 28.60 27.35
CA SER A 11 -9.70 27.52 27.39
C SER A 11 -9.04 26.20 26.98
N PRO A 12 -9.38 25.06 27.64
CA PRO A 12 -8.84 23.76 27.27
C PRO A 12 -9.30 23.32 25.86
N VAL A 13 -8.35 22.90 25.02
CA VAL A 13 -8.65 22.28 23.72
C VAL A 13 -8.77 20.78 23.86
N GLN A 14 -9.70 20.18 23.13
CA GLN A 14 -9.75 18.73 22.98
C GLN A 14 -8.64 18.27 22.06
N LEU A 15 -7.87 17.28 22.48
CA LEU A 15 -6.67 16.82 21.74
C LEU A 15 -6.99 16.48 20.28
N SER A 16 -8.16 15.93 19.97
CA SER A 16 -8.55 15.61 18.59
C SER A 16 -8.53 16.82 17.65
N HIS A 17 -8.76 18.05 18.14
CA HIS A 17 -8.66 19.26 17.32
C HIS A 17 -7.23 19.62 16.92
N LEU A 18 -6.22 19.02 17.55
CA LEU A 18 -4.81 19.16 17.19
C LEU A 18 -4.28 17.92 16.48
N LEU A 19 -4.70 16.75 16.96
CA LEU A 19 -4.09 15.46 16.63
C LEU A 19 -4.70 14.79 15.40
N THR A 20 -6.03 14.75 15.29
CA THR A 20 -6.72 13.87 14.32
C THR A 20 -7.63 14.61 13.35
N ARG A 21 -8.35 15.64 13.81
CA ARG A 21 -9.41 16.30 13.02
C ARG A 21 -8.89 17.24 11.92
N PRO A 22 -7.86 18.07 12.14
CA PRO A 22 -7.38 18.92 11.06
C PRO A 22 -6.90 18.11 9.86
N CYS A 23 -7.24 18.55 8.65
CA CYS A 23 -6.79 17.94 7.40
C CYS A 23 -5.26 17.86 7.31
N HIS A 24 -4.54 18.83 7.89
CA HIS A 24 -3.08 18.83 8.05
C HIS A 24 -2.64 18.65 9.51
N SER A 25 -3.33 17.78 10.26
CA SER A 25 -3.04 17.47 11.66
C SER A 25 -1.63 16.89 11.86
N ILE A 26 -1.14 16.89 13.11
CA ILE A 26 0.19 16.32 13.42
C ILE A 26 0.28 14.82 13.09
N ILE A 27 -0.83 14.07 13.17
CA ILE A 27 -0.87 12.66 12.73
C ILE A 27 -0.78 12.56 11.22
N ASN A 28 -1.47 13.41 10.46
CA ASN A 28 -1.34 13.43 9.01
C ASN A 28 0.06 13.85 8.58
N GLN A 29 0.67 14.83 9.26
CA GLN A 29 2.08 15.21 9.06
C GLN A 29 3.05 14.05 9.35
N ALA A 30 2.62 13.00 10.05
CA ALA A 30 3.45 11.84 10.25
C ALA A 30 3.70 11.07 8.93
N PHE A 31 2.78 11.06 7.97
CA PHE A 31 2.96 10.37 6.68
C PHE A 31 2.83 11.28 5.45
N ASP A 32 2.22 12.46 5.57
CA ASP A 32 2.07 13.52 4.55
C ASP A 32 2.63 14.87 5.08
N SER A 33 3.93 14.90 5.40
CA SER A 33 4.65 16.14 5.76
C SER A 33 4.98 16.90 4.49
N ARG A 34 4.44 18.11 4.31
CA ARG A 34 4.57 18.87 3.06
C ARG A 34 5.77 19.82 3.04
N LEU A 35 6.28 20.16 4.22
CA LEU A 35 7.54 20.90 4.40
C LEU A 35 8.71 19.94 4.67
N ARG A 36 8.56 18.65 4.27
CA ARG A 36 9.64 17.66 4.26
C ARG A 36 10.16 17.47 2.84
N LEU A 37 11.44 17.77 2.64
CA LEU A 37 12.11 17.60 1.34
C LEU A 37 12.84 16.28 1.18
N ASP A 38 13.17 15.60 2.29
CA ASP A 38 13.82 14.29 2.24
C ASP A 38 12.80 13.19 1.85
N ARG A 39 12.87 12.77 0.59
CA ARG A 39 12.07 11.68 0.02
C ARG A 39 12.61 10.28 0.36
N ARG A 40 13.79 10.16 0.98
CA ARG A 40 14.40 8.84 1.32
C ARG A 40 13.66 8.14 2.45
N ARG A 41 13.09 8.90 3.40
CA ARG A 41 12.23 8.40 4.49
C ARG A 41 10.95 9.23 4.56
N PRO A 42 9.89 8.85 3.81
CA PRO A 42 8.73 9.72 3.62
C PRO A 42 7.87 9.91 4.88
N MET A 43 8.09 9.18 5.97
CA MET A 43 7.22 9.16 7.15
C MET A 43 7.94 9.20 8.50
N ASN A 44 7.28 9.81 9.49
CA ASN A 44 7.51 9.71 10.93
C ASN A 44 6.76 8.51 11.50
N GLY A 45 7.19 7.31 11.12
CA GLY A 45 6.57 6.06 11.59
C GLY A 45 7.16 5.51 12.88
N ASP A 46 8.20 6.15 13.43
CA ASP A 46 9.06 5.55 14.46
C ASP A 46 8.61 5.87 15.90
N GLY A 47 7.34 6.23 16.04
CA GLY A 47 6.69 6.54 17.29
C GLY A 47 6.09 7.93 17.36
N PHE A 48 5.39 8.18 18.45
CA PHE A 48 4.81 9.48 18.79
C PHE A 48 4.81 9.67 20.30
N GLY A 49 4.56 10.91 20.72
CA GLY A 49 4.11 11.17 22.07
C GLY A 49 3.27 12.42 22.18
N VAL A 50 2.40 12.41 23.17
CA VAL A 50 1.55 13.54 23.53
C VAL A 50 1.66 13.73 25.03
N GLY A 51 2.04 14.93 25.44
CA GLY A 51 2.07 15.38 26.82
C GLY A 51 1.07 16.51 27.04
N TRP A 52 0.38 16.50 28.16
CA TRP A 52 -0.57 17.56 28.51
C TRP A 52 -0.59 17.81 30.02
N TYR A 53 -0.98 19.02 30.39
CA TYR A 53 -1.27 19.37 31.78
C TYR A 53 -2.77 19.33 32.02
N ASP A 54 -3.19 19.00 33.24
CA ASP A 54 -4.60 18.99 33.60
C ASP A 54 -5.20 20.40 33.57
N SER A 55 -6.46 20.49 33.12
CA SER A 55 -7.18 21.76 33.07
C SER A 55 -7.54 22.31 34.45
N VAL A 56 -7.62 21.42 35.44
CA VAL A 56 -7.96 21.74 36.83
C VAL A 56 -6.87 21.13 37.70
N TYR A 57 -6.29 21.96 38.57
CA TYR A 57 -5.30 21.47 39.52
C TYR A 57 -5.96 20.55 40.54
N ASP A 58 -5.48 19.32 40.62
CA ASP A 58 -5.84 18.35 41.64
C ASP A 58 -4.63 18.11 42.57
N PRO A 59 -4.74 18.40 43.88
CA PRO A 59 -3.66 18.14 44.82
C PRO A 59 -3.19 16.68 44.86
N GLU A 60 -4.05 15.71 44.53
CA GLU A 60 -3.69 14.29 44.51
C GLU A 60 -2.85 13.92 43.27
N LEU A 61 -3.11 14.58 42.13
CA LEU A 61 -2.41 14.34 40.86
C LEU A 61 -1.11 15.15 40.76
N GLY A 62 -0.99 16.24 41.49
CA GLY A 62 0.18 17.11 41.46
C GLY A 62 0.22 18.06 40.26
N GLY A 63 1.39 18.63 39.97
CA GLY A 63 1.61 19.58 38.85
C GLY A 63 2.32 18.98 37.64
N GLN A 64 2.58 17.67 37.67
CA GLN A 64 3.37 16.97 36.66
C GLN A 64 2.53 16.75 35.39
N PRO A 65 3.17 16.79 34.21
CA PRO A 65 2.48 16.52 32.96
C PRO A 65 2.13 15.03 32.84
N CYS A 66 1.00 14.71 32.24
CA CYS A 66 0.70 13.36 31.81
C CYS A 66 1.28 13.14 30.41
N ILE A 67 2.04 12.05 30.23
CA ILE A 67 2.67 11.69 28.96
C ILE A 67 2.12 10.36 28.45
N PHE A 68 1.72 10.36 27.19
CA PHE A 68 1.38 9.15 26.44
C PHE A 68 2.30 9.04 25.22
N THR A 69 3.23 8.09 25.26
CA THR A 69 4.16 7.78 24.17
C THR A 69 3.93 6.37 23.63
N SER A 70 4.29 6.16 22.36
CA SER A 70 4.32 4.83 21.75
C SER A 70 5.40 4.75 20.68
N VAL A 71 5.95 3.56 20.47
CA VAL A 71 6.80 3.26 19.31
C VAL A 71 5.99 2.91 18.06
N THR A 72 4.67 2.72 18.19
CA THR A 72 3.81 2.48 17.04
C THR A 72 3.53 3.78 16.27
N PRO A 73 3.29 3.71 14.95
CA PRO A 73 2.93 4.90 14.19
C PRO A 73 1.63 5.55 14.71
N ALA A 74 1.63 6.89 14.79
CA ALA A 74 0.51 7.63 15.38
C ALA A 74 -0.84 7.37 14.69
N TRP A 75 -0.84 7.21 13.36
CA TRP A 75 -2.04 7.00 12.56
C TRP A 75 -2.70 5.62 12.80
N ASN A 76 -1.95 4.65 13.32
CA ASN A 76 -2.44 3.30 13.57
C ASN A 76 -2.64 3.00 15.06
N ASN A 77 -2.56 4.01 15.93
CA ASN A 77 -2.76 3.81 17.37
C ASN A 77 -4.21 4.09 17.77
N ALA A 78 -5.01 3.03 17.91
CA ALA A 78 -6.42 3.14 18.29
C ALA A 78 -6.63 3.78 19.67
N ASN A 79 -5.69 3.59 20.61
CA ASN A 79 -5.77 4.20 21.93
C ASN A 79 -5.56 5.71 21.85
N LEU A 80 -4.61 6.19 21.03
CA LEU A 80 -4.44 7.61 20.76
C LEU A 80 -5.73 8.23 20.22
N ALA A 81 -6.36 7.62 19.23
CA ALA A 81 -7.60 8.14 18.65
C ALA A 81 -8.76 8.18 19.67
N ARG A 82 -8.90 7.14 20.51
CA ARG A 82 -9.92 7.06 21.57
C ARG A 82 -9.70 8.09 22.68
N LEU A 83 -8.46 8.27 23.12
CA LEU A 83 -8.09 9.24 24.15
C LEU A 83 -8.19 10.67 23.64
N ALA A 84 -7.80 10.91 22.39
CA ALA A 84 -7.78 12.25 21.80
C ALA A 84 -9.18 12.90 21.76
N VAL A 85 -10.25 12.09 21.66
CA VAL A 85 -11.63 12.61 21.65
C VAL A 85 -12.22 12.84 23.05
N LYS A 86 -11.49 12.50 24.12
CA LYS A 86 -11.96 12.63 25.51
C LYS A 86 -11.10 13.58 26.35
N ILE A 87 -9.82 13.68 26.06
CA ILE A 87 -8.89 14.52 26.82
C ILE A 87 -8.97 15.97 26.34
N LYS A 88 -9.06 16.90 27.30
CA LYS A 88 -8.97 18.34 27.08
C LYS A 88 -7.87 18.93 27.95
N SER A 89 -7.10 19.85 27.40
CA SER A 89 -6.02 20.51 28.15
C SER A 89 -5.78 21.94 27.66
N PRO A 90 -5.42 22.88 28.56
CA PRO A 90 -4.99 24.22 28.17
C PRO A 90 -3.58 24.26 27.59
N LEU A 91 -2.74 23.22 27.82
CA LEU A 91 -1.37 23.17 27.31
C LEU A 91 -1.00 21.75 26.86
N VAL A 92 -0.70 21.61 25.57
CA VAL A 92 -0.43 20.32 24.93
C VAL A 92 0.86 20.39 24.13
N PHE A 93 1.72 19.40 24.33
CA PHE A 93 2.89 19.11 23.51
C PHE A 93 2.62 17.80 22.77
N ALA A 94 2.68 17.80 21.43
CA ALA A 94 2.51 16.59 20.65
C ALA A 94 3.62 16.47 19.60
N HIS A 95 4.16 15.26 19.44
CA HIS A 95 5.33 15.01 18.62
C HIS A 95 5.22 13.67 17.90
N VAL A 96 5.67 13.65 16.65
CA VAL A 96 5.77 12.44 15.82
C VAL A 96 7.22 12.26 15.37
N ARG A 97 7.75 11.05 15.60
CA ARG A 97 9.18 10.75 15.51
C ARG A 97 9.57 10.18 14.15
N ALA A 98 10.66 10.68 13.59
CA ALA A 98 11.44 9.99 12.55
C ALA A 98 12.86 9.81 13.05
N THR A 99 13.31 8.57 13.15
CA THR A 99 14.59 8.18 13.73
C THR A 99 15.73 8.70 12.86
N THR A 100 16.49 9.65 13.40
CA THR A 100 17.82 10.04 12.90
C THR A 100 18.92 9.33 13.68
N ALA A 101 18.72 9.15 14.99
CA ALA A 101 19.61 8.45 15.91
C ALA A 101 18.83 7.72 17.02
N GLY A 102 19.49 6.73 17.64
CA GLY A 102 18.92 5.91 18.71
C GLY A 102 18.11 4.72 18.21
N SER A 103 17.82 3.79 19.13
CA SER A 103 16.96 2.62 18.85
C SER A 103 15.47 3.00 18.88
N LEU A 104 14.64 2.14 18.30
CA LEU A 104 13.19 2.22 18.44
C LEU A 104 12.79 1.77 19.86
N SER A 105 12.87 2.69 20.82
CA SER A 105 12.42 2.50 22.21
C SER A 105 11.41 3.59 22.59
N LEU A 106 10.55 3.28 23.56
CA LEU A 106 9.64 4.23 24.19
C LEU A 106 10.41 5.38 24.85
N ASP A 107 11.56 5.08 25.46
CA ASP A 107 12.41 6.06 26.15
C ASP A 107 13.01 7.09 25.20
N ASN A 108 12.97 6.84 23.90
CA ASN A 108 13.49 7.75 22.87
C ASN A 108 12.37 8.58 22.19
N CYS A 109 11.12 8.47 22.67
CA CYS A 109 9.98 9.21 22.13
C CYS A 109 9.72 10.49 22.95
N HIS A 110 9.71 11.64 22.27
CA HIS A 110 9.27 12.90 22.85
C HIS A 110 7.77 12.90 23.18
N PRO A 111 7.29 13.73 24.12
CA PRO A 111 8.06 14.61 25.00
C PRO A 111 8.77 13.85 26.14
N PHE A 112 9.89 14.38 26.61
CA PHE A 112 10.51 13.97 27.87
C PHE A 112 9.93 14.80 29.01
N ALA A 113 9.84 14.23 30.22
CA ALA A 113 9.47 15.00 31.42
C ALA A 113 10.47 14.82 32.56
N TYR A 114 10.63 15.90 33.33
CA TYR A 114 11.30 15.91 34.62
C TYR A 114 10.50 16.82 35.54
N GLU A 115 9.90 16.25 36.58
CA GLU A 115 8.95 16.94 37.45
C GLU A 115 7.88 17.71 36.64
N ASN A 116 7.77 19.02 36.81
CA ASN A 116 6.79 19.84 36.12
C ASN A 116 7.22 20.25 34.70
N LEU A 117 8.43 19.89 34.24
CA LEU A 117 8.96 20.32 32.96
C LEU A 117 8.71 19.26 31.88
N MET A 118 8.21 19.66 30.72
CA MET A 118 8.23 18.86 29.49
C MET A 118 9.18 19.43 28.46
N PHE A 119 9.86 18.56 27.72
CA PHE A 119 10.82 18.93 26.67
C PHE A 119 10.60 18.18 25.36
N MET A 120 10.71 18.90 24.24
CA MET A 120 10.71 18.33 22.88
C MET A 120 11.87 18.88 22.06
N HIS A 121 12.33 18.09 21.09
CA HIS A 121 13.33 18.50 20.13
C HIS A 121 12.91 18.08 18.72
N ASN A 122 12.97 19.02 17.77
CA ASN A 122 12.94 18.73 16.34
C ASN A 122 14.25 19.19 15.71
N GLY A 123 15.11 18.24 15.38
CA GLY A 123 16.46 18.57 14.98
C GLY A 123 17.38 17.37 15.08
N ASN A 124 18.66 17.67 14.93
CA ASN A 124 19.75 16.72 15.08
C ASN A 124 20.98 17.49 15.51
N ILE A 125 21.67 16.97 16.51
CA ILE A 125 22.97 17.47 16.93
C ILE A 125 24.05 16.74 16.13
N ALA A 126 24.79 17.49 15.32
CA ALA A 126 25.82 16.94 14.45
C ALA A 126 26.93 16.25 15.25
N ASP A 127 27.32 15.07 14.80
CA ASP A 127 28.39 14.24 15.40
C ASP A 127 28.36 14.13 16.93
N PHE A 128 27.15 14.07 17.51
CA PHE A 128 26.95 14.06 18.96
C PHE A 128 27.81 13.02 19.71
N HIS A 129 28.07 11.87 19.08
CA HIS A 129 28.89 10.80 19.65
C HIS A 129 30.33 11.22 19.99
N LEU A 130 30.90 12.23 19.32
CA LEU A 130 32.26 12.72 19.55
C LEU A 130 32.41 13.43 20.90
N PHE A 131 31.38 14.15 21.34
CA PHE A 131 31.41 14.92 22.59
C PHE A 131 30.40 14.46 23.64
N LYS A 132 29.58 13.44 23.34
CA LYS A 132 28.61 12.86 24.28
C LYS A 132 29.23 12.53 25.65
N ARG A 133 30.42 11.90 25.66
CA ARG A 133 31.12 11.54 26.91
C ARG A 133 31.47 12.79 27.74
N ARG A 134 31.89 13.86 27.08
CA ARG A 134 32.24 15.11 27.75
C ARG A 134 31.00 15.75 28.37
N LEU A 135 29.92 15.87 27.60
CA LEU A 135 28.63 16.33 28.10
C LEU A 135 28.19 15.52 29.34
N GLN A 136 28.30 14.19 29.28
CA GLN A 136 27.97 13.31 30.40
C GLN A 136 28.80 13.59 31.66
N ALA A 137 30.09 13.90 31.50
CA ALA A 137 30.98 14.19 32.62
C ALA A 137 30.70 15.57 33.27
N ASP A 138 30.14 16.51 32.50
CA ASP A 138 29.78 17.84 32.97
C ASP A 138 28.41 17.86 33.68
N LEU A 139 27.63 16.77 33.59
CA LEU A 139 26.33 16.66 34.25
C LEU A 139 26.45 16.21 35.72
N PRO A 140 25.63 16.77 36.63
CA PRO A 140 25.47 16.23 37.97
C PRO A 140 24.93 14.79 37.96
N ASP A 141 25.38 13.96 38.91
CA ASP A 141 25.04 12.52 39.00
C ASP A 141 23.53 12.21 38.94
N HIS A 142 22.72 13.05 39.59
CA HIS A 142 21.27 12.86 39.61
C HIS A 142 20.62 13.09 38.23
N LEU A 143 21.11 14.04 37.44
CA LEU A 143 20.64 14.30 36.08
C LEU A 143 21.21 13.30 35.08
N PHE A 144 22.43 12.81 35.31
CA PHE A 144 22.98 11.70 34.54
C PHE A 144 22.14 10.43 34.70
N SER A 145 21.73 10.12 35.95
CA SER A 145 20.93 8.93 36.27
C SER A 145 19.47 9.02 35.80
N PHE A 146 18.97 10.23 35.53
CA PHE A 146 17.63 10.47 35.00
C PHE A 146 17.49 9.94 33.57
N VAL A 147 18.50 10.12 32.73
CA VAL A 147 18.46 9.77 31.30
C VAL A 147 18.29 8.27 31.13
N GLN A 148 17.22 7.84 30.45
CA GLN A 148 16.90 6.43 30.20
C GLN A 148 17.22 6.00 28.77
N GLY A 149 16.98 6.89 27.81
CA GLY A 149 17.25 6.64 26.41
C GLY A 149 18.68 6.98 25.99
N ASN A 150 18.88 7.07 24.68
CA ASN A 150 20.20 7.26 24.07
C ASN A 150 20.28 8.37 23.02
N THR A 151 19.21 9.16 22.89
CA THR A 151 19.11 10.24 21.90
C THR A 151 19.87 11.49 22.33
N ASP A 152 20.43 12.21 21.35
CA ASP A 152 20.96 13.56 21.52
C ASP A 152 19.97 14.50 22.22
N SER A 153 18.68 14.31 21.94
CA SER A 153 17.56 15.11 22.42
C SER A 153 17.34 14.98 23.92
N GLU A 154 17.41 13.78 24.48
CA GLU A 154 17.24 13.53 25.92
C GLU A 154 18.46 14.00 26.71
N TRP A 155 19.67 13.77 26.18
CA TRP A 155 20.90 14.32 26.77
C TRP A 155 20.91 15.86 26.73
N SER A 156 20.32 16.48 25.70
CA SER A 156 20.12 17.92 25.64
C SER A 156 19.13 18.41 26.69
N PHE A 157 18.11 17.62 27.02
CA PHE A 157 17.19 17.93 28.11
C PHE A 157 17.88 17.85 29.47
N ALA A 158 18.70 16.81 29.72
CA ALA A 158 19.51 16.73 30.93
C ALA A 158 20.48 17.92 31.08
N LEU A 159 21.11 18.33 29.96
CA LEU A 159 21.93 19.54 29.94
C LEU A 159 21.11 20.79 30.25
N PHE A 160 19.91 20.94 29.68
CA PHE A 160 19.00 22.03 30.01
C PHE A 160 18.67 22.06 31.51
N LEU A 161 18.30 20.92 32.10
CA LEU A 161 18.02 20.82 33.52
C LEU A 161 19.21 21.24 34.38
N SER A 162 20.45 20.96 33.96
CA SER A 162 21.66 21.38 34.67
C SER A 162 21.87 22.91 34.68
N LYS A 163 21.27 23.64 33.73
CA LYS A 163 21.32 25.10 33.65
C LYS A 163 20.16 25.77 34.38
N VAL A 164 19.16 25.01 34.82
CA VAL A 164 18.07 25.51 35.66
C VAL A 164 18.56 25.52 37.12
N PRO A 165 18.44 26.64 37.86
CA PRO A 165 18.97 26.74 39.22
C PRO A 165 18.42 25.70 40.20
N ASP A 166 17.13 25.38 40.09
CA ASP A 166 16.48 24.30 40.82
C ASP A 166 15.47 23.60 39.91
N PRO A 167 15.85 22.47 39.27
CA PRO A 167 14.97 21.75 38.35
C PRO A 167 13.77 21.08 39.06
N ASN A 168 13.77 20.97 40.40
CA ASN A 168 12.67 20.40 41.17
C ASN A 168 11.66 21.46 41.65
N ALA A 169 11.87 22.73 41.27
CA ALA A 169 10.95 23.81 41.61
C ALA A 169 9.57 23.56 40.97
N ARG A 170 8.50 23.99 41.67
CA ARG A 170 7.13 23.81 41.18
C ARG A 170 6.76 24.77 40.05
N SER A 171 7.41 25.93 39.98
CA SER A 171 7.14 26.95 38.97
C SER A 171 8.42 27.67 38.59
N PHE A 172 8.48 28.11 37.34
CA PHE A 172 9.67 28.75 36.80
C PHE A 172 9.30 30.12 36.24
N SER A 173 10.19 31.09 36.41
CA SER A 173 10.03 32.35 35.67
C SER A 173 10.35 32.09 34.20
N PRO A 174 9.65 32.75 33.25
CA PRO A 174 9.98 32.64 31.83
C PRO A 174 11.44 33.03 31.53
N GLU A 175 12.02 33.90 32.35
CA GLU A 175 13.42 34.34 32.21
C GLU A 175 14.42 33.24 32.59
N ILE A 176 14.12 32.45 33.63
CA ILE A 176 14.96 31.31 34.01
C ILE A 176 14.98 30.27 32.89
N LEU A 177 13.80 29.88 32.39
CA LEU A 177 13.69 28.92 31.28
C LEU A 177 14.39 29.43 30.01
N ARG A 178 14.24 30.74 29.72
CA ARG A 178 14.92 31.40 28.61
C ARG A 178 16.44 31.32 28.74
N ASN A 179 16.97 31.74 29.89
CA ASN A 179 18.42 31.79 30.10
C ASN A 179 19.02 30.37 30.09
N ALA A 180 18.37 29.40 30.73
CA ALA A 180 18.77 27.99 30.68
C ALA A 180 18.81 27.45 29.24
N MET A 181 17.82 27.80 28.40
CA MET A 181 17.80 27.40 26.99
C MET A 181 18.97 28.03 26.19
N LEU A 182 19.24 29.31 26.40
CA LEU A 182 20.37 30.00 25.74
C LEU A 182 21.71 29.38 26.16
N GLU A 183 21.91 29.11 27.45
CA GLU A 183 23.11 28.46 27.98
C GLU A 183 23.26 27.02 27.47
N THR A 184 22.16 26.30 27.28
CA THR A 184 22.15 24.95 26.70
C THR A 184 22.67 24.98 25.26
N ILE A 185 22.10 25.87 24.43
CA ILE A 185 22.53 26.04 23.03
C ILE A 185 24.01 26.46 22.97
N ALA A 186 24.43 27.42 23.80
CA ALA A 186 25.82 27.86 23.87
C ALA A 186 26.78 26.73 24.27
N SER A 187 26.41 25.92 25.27
CA SER A 187 27.23 24.78 25.72
C SER A 187 27.35 23.71 24.64
N LEU A 188 26.26 23.37 23.95
CA LEU A 188 26.28 22.39 22.85
C LEU A 188 27.17 22.86 21.69
N ASN A 189 27.09 24.13 21.31
CA ASN A 189 27.99 24.70 20.31
C ASN A 189 29.45 24.65 20.75
N GLN A 190 29.74 24.98 22.02
CA GLN A 190 31.11 24.91 22.55
C GLN A 190 31.66 23.47 22.53
N TYR A 191 30.86 22.48 22.92
CA TYR A 191 31.28 21.08 22.87
C TYR A 191 31.54 20.60 21.44
N ALA A 192 30.70 21.01 20.48
CA ALA A 192 30.88 20.70 19.07
C ALA A 192 32.17 21.34 18.51
N GLU A 193 32.45 22.59 18.87
CA GLU A 193 33.68 23.30 18.48
C GLU A 193 34.93 22.63 19.06
N ASP A 194 34.91 22.29 20.34
CA ASP A 194 36.03 21.63 21.01
C ASP A 194 36.30 20.23 20.45
N ALA A 195 35.27 19.56 19.94
CA ALA A 195 35.37 18.26 19.28
C ALA A 195 35.69 18.36 17.77
N GLY A 196 35.78 19.56 17.21
CA GLY A 196 36.09 19.80 15.80
C GLY A 196 34.96 19.43 14.83
N VAL A 197 33.70 19.47 15.28
CA VAL A 197 32.52 19.18 14.44
C VAL A 197 32.30 20.32 13.44
N THR A 198 32.21 19.97 12.15
CA THR A 198 32.02 20.94 11.07
C THR A 198 30.59 20.98 10.51
N GLU A 199 29.82 19.89 10.66
CA GLU A 199 28.41 19.87 10.24
C GLU A 199 27.56 20.74 11.19
N PRO A 200 26.57 21.50 10.66
CA PRO A 200 25.71 22.30 11.49
C PRO A 200 24.65 21.46 12.23
N SER A 201 24.38 21.85 13.48
CA SER A 201 23.32 21.28 14.32
C SER A 201 22.02 22.07 14.16
N LEU A 202 20.91 21.34 14.10
CA LEU A 202 19.55 21.89 14.07
C LEU A 202 18.95 21.67 15.45
N MET A 203 18.56 22.74 16.13
CA MET A 203 18.19 22.70 17.54
C MET A 203 16.87 23.41 17.79
N ASN A 204 15.76 22.91 17.20
CA ASN A 204 14.44 23.43 17.57
C ASN A 204 13.98 22.76 18.86
N PHE A 205 14.45 23.28 19.99
CA PHE A 205 14.09 22.83 21.33
C PHE A 205 12.84 23.55 21.83
N CYS A 206 12.01 22.82 22.57
CA CYS A 206 10.81 23.33 23.21
C CYS A 206 10.78 22.86 24.66
N VAL A 207 10.53 23.77 25.60
CA VAL A 207 10.32 23.46 27.01
C VAL A 207 9.10 24.17 27.55
N THR A 208 8.40 23.53 28.48
CA THR A 208 7.27 24.11 29.21
C THR A 208 7.25 23.65 30.66
N ASP A 209 6.79 24.50 31.56
CA ASP A 209 6.50 24.19 32.97
C ASP A 209 4.99 24.07 33.25
N GLY A 210 4.16 24.01 32.20
CA GLY A 210 2.70 24.04 32.29
C GLY A 210 2.09 25.44 32.25
N SER A 211 2.91 26.49 32.44
CA SER A 211 2.45 27.88 32.43
C SER A 211 3.18 28.76 31.40
N SER A 212 4.46 28.50 31.18
CA SER A 212 5.35 29.24 30.30
C SER A 212 5.93 28.29 29.27
N ILE A 213 6.16 28.78 28.06
CA ILE A 213 6.76 27.97 26.99
C ILE A 213 7.96 28.73 26.43
N VAL A 214 9.07 28.03 26.25
CA VAL A 214 10.25 28.54 25.54
C VAL A 214 10.54 27.63 24.37
N VAL A 215 10.62 28.20 23.17
CA VAL A 215 10.91 27.47 21.93
C VAL A 215 12.06 28.15 21.20
N SER A 216 13.00 27.38 20.67
CA SER A 216 14.04 27.87 19.76
C SER A 216 13.73 27.45 18.32
N ARG A 217 14.03 28.33 17.36
CA ARG A 217 14.29 27.96 15.97
C ARG A 217 15.75 28.26 15.69
N TYR A 218 16.61 27.25 15.67
CA TYR A 218 18.06 27.48 15.70
C TYR A 218 18.84 26.54 14.77
N ILE A 219 19.88 27.10 14.13
CA ILE A 219 20.91 26.38 13.40
C ILE A 219 22.30 26.96 13.68
N SER A 220 23.29 26.09 13.91
CA SER A 220 24.69 26.49 14.12
C SER A 220 25.42 26.76 12.79
N SER A 221 24.81 27.57 11.92
CA SER A 221 25.38 28.03 10.66
C SER A 221 24.94 29.47 10.36
N ARG A 222 25.84 30.25 9.77
CA ARG A 222 25.51 31.60 9.26
C ARG A 222 24.84 31.56 7.89
N LYS A 223 25.11 30.51 7.12
CA LYS A 223 24.72 30.39 5.72
C LYS A 223 23.46 29.56 5.56
N ASP A 224 23.25 28.56 6.40
CA ASP A 224 22.13 27.63 6.25
C ASP A 224 20.88 28.11 7.01
N GLU A 225 19.70 27.69 6.54
CA GLU A 225 18.43 27.96 7.19
C GLU A 225 18.07 26.91 8.25
N ALA A 226 17.44 27.33 9.36
CA ALA A 226 16.99 26.41 10.41
C ALA A 226 15.71 25.65 10.01
N ALA A 227 15.47 24.52 10.66
CA ALA A 227 14.26 23.71 10.46
C ALA A 227 12.97 24.53 10.60
N SER A 228 11.97 24.25 9.75
CA SER A 228 10.72 25.01 9.71
C SER A 228 10.03 25.08 11.06
N LEU A 229 9.57 26.29 11.42
CA LEU A 229 8.81 26.51 12.62
C LEU A 229 7.89 27.73 12.46
N TRP A 230 6.62 27.53 12.79
CA TRP A 230 5.55 28.51 12.59
C TRP A 230 4.80 28.73 13.89
N PHE A 231 4.27 29.93 14.06
CA PHE A 231 3.33 30.23 15.14
C PHE A 231 2.05 30.84 14.60
N SER A 232 0.96 30.63 15.34
CA SER A 232 -0.35 31.20 15.09
C SER A 232 -0.92 31.68 16.42
N SER A 233 -1.52 32.86 16.44
CA SER A 233 -2.18 33.42 17.61
C SER A 233 -3.60 33.87 17.25
N GLY A 234 -4.55 33.73 18.18
CA GLY A 234 -5.94 34.11 17.92
C GLY A 234 -6.87 33.93 19.11
N THR A 235 -8.16 34.07 18.87
CA THR A 235 -9.22 33.90 19.87
C THR A 235 -9.77 32.48 19.89
N GLU A 236 -10.00 31.90 18.71
CA GLU A 236 -10.60 30.57 18.56
C GLU A 236 -9.93 29.78 17.44
N PHE A 237 -9.83 28.46 17.64
CA PHE A 237 -9.36 27.50 16.66
C PHE A 237 -10.43 26.45 16.43
N ASN A 238 -11.20 26.59 15.35
CA ASN A 238 -12.38 25.79 15.09
C ASN A 238 -12.46 25.33 13.63
N GLU A 239 -13.27 24.30 13.42
CA GLU A 239 -13.58 23.77 12.10
C GLU A 239 -14.68 24.64 11.47
N TYR A 240 -14.39 25.25 10.32
CA TYR A 240 -15.33 26.14 9.62
C TYR A 240 -16.07 25.42 8.48
N ALA A 241 -15.55 24.27 8.02
CA ALA A 241 -16.19 23.41 7.03
C ALA A 241 -15.87 21.94 7.32
N GLU A 242 -16.83 21.05 7.02
CA GLU A 242 -16.67 19.61 7.19
C GLU A 242 -15.46 19.07 6.41
N GLY A 243 -14.81 18.05 6.95
CA GLY A 243 -13.63 17.44 6.34
C GLY A 243 -12.31 17.92 6.94
N GLY A 244 -12.34 18.51 8.15
CA GLY A 244 -11.12 18.91 8.85
C GLY A 244 -10.57 20.26 8.41
N HIS A 245 -11.41 21.15 7.89
CA HIS A 245 -11.01 22.50 7.51
C HIS A 245 -11.07 23.44 8.72
N TYR A 246 -9.90 23.71 9.29
CA TYR A 246 -9.73 24.59 10.46
C TYR A 246 -9.24 25.97 10.06
N ARG A 247 -9.57 26.98 10.87
CA ARG A 247 -9.04 28.34 10.77
C ARG A 247 -8.74 28.89 12.16
N MET A 248 -7.71 29.73 12.25
CA MET A 248 -7.48 30.58 13.42
C MET A 248 -8.28 31.87 13.29
N SER A 249 -9.29 32.06 14.14
CA SER A 249 -10.09 33.28 14.16
C SER A 249 -9.47 34.33 15.08
N LYS A 250 -9.54 35.60 14.66
CA LYS A 250 -9.08 36.78 15.42
C LYS A 250 -10.24 37.77 15.57
N SER A 251 -11.18 37.47 16.48
CA SER A 251 -12.36 38.32 16.73
C SER A 251 -12.07 39.46 17.72
N ASP A 252 -11.23 39.20 18.71
CA ASP A 252 -10.87 40.17 19.75
C ASP A 252 -9.41 40.63 19.64
N LYS A 253 -9.12 41.77 20.29
CA LYS A 253 -7.74 42.27 20.43
C LYS A 253 -6.87 41.41 21.36
N ARG A 254 -7.48 40.54 22.18
CA ARG A 254 -6.76 39.65 23.10
C ARG A 254 -6.56 38.29 22.46
N GLU A 255 -5.34 37.78 22.54
CA GLU A 255 -5.00 36.44 22.07
C GLU A 255 -5.31 35.44 23.20
N ASN A 256 -6.26 34.54 22.95
CA ASN A 256 -6.66 33.50 23.89
C ASN A 256 -5.97 32.17 23.59
N ILE A 257 -5.43 32.00 22.39
CA ILE A 257 -4.80 30.79 21.89
C ILE A 257 -3.49 31.17 21.21
N ILE A 258 -2.43 30.44 21.54
CA ILE A 258 -1.15 30.48 20.85
C ILE A 258 -0.78 29.04 20.48
N MET A 259 -0.45 28.84 19.22
CA MET A 259 0.01 27.56 18.68
C MET A 259 1.38 27.73 18.05
N ILE A 260 2.25 26.74 18.24
CA ILE A 260 3.54 26.65 17.54
C ILE A 260 3.60 25.28 16.89
N ALA A 261 3.96 25.20 15.61
CA ALA A 261 4.01 23.94 14.89
C ALA A 261 5.19 23.89 13.92
N SER A 262 5.72 22.69 13.70
CA SER A 262 6.74 22.47 12.66
C SER A 262 6.18 22.77 11.26
N GLU A 263 4.90 22.47 11.02
CA GLU A 263 4.14 22.86 9.82
C GLU A 263 2.75 23.40 10.21
N PRO A 264 2.22 24.41 9.49
CA PRO A 264 0.88 24.94 9.70
C PRO A 264 -0.22 23.86 9.67
N LEU A 265 -1.10 23.80 10.68
CA LEU A 265 -2.21 22.84 10.71
C LEU A 265 -3.37 23.23 9.79
N THR A 266 -3.36 24.46 9.27
CA THR A 266 -4.38 25.01 8.37
C THR A 266 -3.73 25.44 7.05
N PHE A 267 -4.50 25.43 5.97
CA PHE A 267 -4.01 25.88 4.65
C PHE A 267 -4.14 27.40 4.43
N GLU A 268 -4.76 28.10 5.38
CA GLU A 268 -4.90 29.55 5.33
C GLU A 268 -3.58 30.22 5.69
N ARG A 269 -2.91 30.80 4.69
CA ARG A 269 -1.59 31.42 4.87
C ARG A 269 -1.59 32.60 5.84
N ALA A 270 -2.73 33.26 6.03
CA ALA A 270 -2.87 34.41 6.92
C ALA A 270 -2.89 34.01 8.41
N ASP A 271 -3.13 32.74 8.72
CA ASP A 271 -3.25 32.26 10.10
C ASP A 271 -1.85 32.09 10.74
N TRP A 272 -0.85 31.72 9.94
CA TRP A 272 0.47 31.32 10.42
C TRP A 272 1.56 32.29 10.02
N MET A 273 2.43 32.59 10.97
CA MET A 273 3.63 33.38 10.76
C MET A 273 4.86 32.51 11.02
N GLU A 274 5.85 32.64 10.17
CA GLU A 274 7.11 31.93 10.32
C GLU A 274 7.94 32.55 11.45
N ILE A 275 8.48 31.71 12.33
CA ILE A 275 9.46 32.14 13.34
C ILE A 275 10.80 32.28 12.64
N LYS A 276 11.50 33.41 12.77
CA LYS A 276 12.78 33.61 12.06
C LYS A 276 13.89 32.67 12.55
N THR A 277 14.82 32.34 11.68
CA THR A 277 16.03 31.55 12.01
C THR A 277 16.85 32.23 13.10
N ASN A 278 17.35 31.44 14.05
CA ASN A 278 18.12 31.86 15.24
C ASN A 278 17.35 32.84 16.12
N HIS A 279 16.06 32.54 16.34
CA HIS A 279 15.21 33.25 17.27
C HIS A 279 14.64 32.30 18.32
N LEU A 280 14.40 32.86 19.50
CA LEU A 280 13.73 32.24 20.61
C LEU A 280 12.33 32.83 20.75
N VAL A 281 11.33 31.99 20.97
CA VAL A 281 9.95 32.38 21.27
C VAL A 281 9.66 32.06 22.73
N VAL A 282 9.21 33.06 23.47
CA VAL A 282 8.79 32.91 24.87
C VAL A 282 7.31 33.24 24.98
N ILE A 283 6.51 32.27 25.42
CA ILE A 283 5.10 32.46 25.73
C ILE A 283 4.94 32.56 27.25
N THR A 284 4.61 33.75 27.73
CA THR A 284 4.45 34.01 29.16
C THR A 284 3.12 33.46 29.71
N PRO A 285 2.96 33.27 31.03
CA PRO A 285 1.69 32.85 31.64
C PRO A 285 0.49 33.72 31.25
N LYS A 286 0.74 35.01 30.97
CA LYS A 286 -0.29 36.00 30.56
C LYS A 286 -0.63 35.98 29.07
N MET A 287 -0.27 34.93 28.33
CA MET A 287 -0.51 34.81 26.87
C MET A 287 0.18 35.87 26.01
N ASN A 288 1.30 36.42 26.47
CA ASN A 288 2.16 37.25 25.60
C ASN A 288 3.17 36.36 24.88
N LEU A 289 3.28 36.52 23.56
CA LEU A 289 4.31 35.92 22.73
C LEU A 289 5.45 36.92 22.49
N LEU A 290 6.66 36.57 22.90
CA LEU A 290 7.87 37.37 22.71
C LEU A 290 8.80 36.63 21.75
N GLN A 291 9.26 37.29 20.69
CA GLN A 291 10.33 36.77 19.83
C GLN A 291 11.63 37.53 20.14
N ILE A 292 12.68 36.80 20.48
CA ILE A 292 13.95 37.33 20.93
C ILE A 292 15.05 36.73 20.05
N PRO A 293 15.93 37.53 19.43
CA PRO A 293 17.05 36.99 18.65
C PRO A 293 18.04 36.26 19.57
N ILE A 294 18.61 35.16 19.09
CA ILE A 294 19.69 34.45 19.76
C ILE A 294 21.00 35.04 19.21
N GLU A 295 21.55 36.04 19.90
CA GLU A 295 22.74 36.78 19.46
C GLU A 295 24.03 35.99 19.73
N ASP A 296 24.43 35.19 18.75
CA ASP A 296 25.71 34.49 18.74
C ASP A 296 26.44 34.67 17.39
N LYS A 297 27.55 33.94 17.20
CA LYS A 297 28.31 34.01 15.94
C LYS A 297 27.54 33.48 14.72
N TYR A 298 26.46 32.71 14.92
CA TYR A 298 25.63 32.17 13.85
C TYR A 298 24.44 33.09 13.53
N PHE A 299 24.11 34.04 14.40
CA PHE A 299 23.11 35.07 14.15
C PHE A 299 23.49 35.95 12.96
N VAL A 300 22.48 36.25 12.15
CA VAL A 300 22.59 37.19 11.02
C VAL A 300 21.43 38.17 11.15
N SER A 301 21.75 39.44 11.30
CA SER A 301 20.76 40.50 11.48
C SER A 301 19.83 40.57 10.26
N PRO A 302 18.52 40.84 10.43
CA PRO A 302 17.61 41.09 9.30
C PRO A 302 18.04 42.24 8.39
N SER A 303 18.89 43.16 8.88
CA SER A 303 19.47 44.24 8.07
C SER A 303 20.63 43.80 7.18
N ASP A 304 21.22 42.64 7.44
CA ASP A 304 22.31 42.08 6.64
C ASP A 304 21.70 41.36 5.42
N PRO A 305 22.15 41.66 4.17
CA PRO A 305 21.72 40.94 2.98
C PRO A 305 21.90 39.42 3.08
N ALA A 306 22.88 38.96 3.87
CA ALA A 306 23.10 37.54 4.11
C ALA A 306 21.91 36.85 4.81
N SER A 307 21.08 37.59 5.57
CA SER A 307 19.85 37.04 6.18
C SER A 307 18.84 36.59 5.14
N LEU A 308 18.82 37.26 3.99
CA LEU A 308 17.97 36.95 2.85
C LEU A 308 18.62 35.90 1.92
N ALA A 309 19.92 35.68 2.01
CA ALA A 309 20.67 34.79 1.14
C ALA A 309 21.05 33.47 1.83
N ARG A 310 20.41 33.12 2.96
CA ARG A 310 20.62 31.82 3.58
C ARG A 310 20.17 30.70 2.64
N ASP A 311 21.02 29.71 2.50
CA ASP A 311 20.79 28.53 1.70
C ASP A 311 19.83 27.58 2.44
N THR A 312 18.91 27.03 1.67
CA THR A 312 17.98 26.04 2.15
C THR A 312 18.60 24.65 2.08
N ASP A 313 19.58 24.42 1.20
CA ASP A 313 20.11 23.11 0.79
C ASP A 313 20.39 22.15 1.97
N PHE A 314 21.01 22.63 3.05
CA PHE A 314 21.27 21.77 4.22
C PHE A 314 19.98 21.32 4.91
N ALA A 315 19.07 22.25 5.19
CA ALA A 315 17.78 21.92 5.78
C ALA A 315 16.88 21.18 4.78
N GLU A 316 17.01 21.39 3.46
CA GLU A 316 16.37 20.57 2.42
C GLU A 316 16.88 19.13 2.44
N GLU A 317 18.20 18.93 2.50
CA GLU A 317 18.84 17.61 2.55
C GLU A 317 18.41 16.83 3.80
N LYS A 318 18.29 17.52 4.93
CA LYS A 318 17.74 16.96 6.18
C LYS A 318 16.20 16.91 6.20
N GLY A 319 15.53 17.44 5.16
CA GLY A 319 14.09 17.31 4.92
C GLY A 319 13.20 18.25 5.73
N LEU A 320 13.49 19.55 5.73
CA LEU A 320 12.93 20.51 6.70
C LEU A 320 12.40 21.84 6.12
N LEU A 321 12.38 22.03 4.80
CA LEU A 321 11.94 23.28 4.15
C LEU A 321 10.89 23.07 3.05
N ASN A 322 10.38 24.17 2.50
CA ASN A 322 9.38 24.22 1.42
C ASN A 322 9.98 24.98 0.22
N PRO A 323 9.87 24.50 -1.03
CA PRO A 323 10.49 25.12 -2.21
C PRO A 323 9.94 26.49 -2.63
N LEU A 324 9.05 27.12 -1.86
CA LEU A 324 8.35 28.35 -2.27
C LEU A 324 9.12 29.67 -2.00
N THR A 325 10.31 29.63 -1.42
CA THR A 325 11.08 30.85 -1.08
C THR A 325 11.86 31.45 -2.25
N ARG A 326 12.03 30.72 -3.38
CA ARG A 326 12.73 31.23 -4.57
C ARG A 326 11.82 32.00 -5.53
N GLN A 327 10.55 31.57 -5.66
CA GLN A 327 9.60 32.22 -6.59
C GLN A 327 8.99 33.50 -6.02
N SER A 328 8.77 33.60 -4.71
CA SER A 328 8.20 34.81 -4.09
C SER A 328 9.18 35.98 -4.10
N LYS A 329 10.48 35.72 -3.90
CA LYS A 329 11.54 36.74 -3.92
C LYS A 329 11.76 37.32 -5.33
N LEU A 330 11.86 36.42 -6.32
CA LEU A 330 11.93 36.82 -7.73
C LEU A 330 10.66 37.56 -8.19
N ALA A 331 9.48 37.18 -7.68
CA ALA A 331 8.24 37.90 -7.99
C ALA A 331 8.15 39.27 -7.31
N HIS A 332 8.68 39.42 -6.10
CA HIS A 332 8.70 40.68 -5.37
C HIS A 332 9.72 41.68 -5.95
N ASP A 333 10.87 41.19 -6.40
CA ASP A 333 11.88 41.99 -7.09
C ASP A 333 11.44 42.34 -8.52
N ALA A 334 10.77 41.42 -9.23
CA ALA A 334 10.19 41.69 -10.54
C ALA A 334 9.01 42.69 -10.47
N ALA A 335 8.18 42.61 -9.42
CA ALA A 335 7.07 43.55 -9.21
C ALA A 335 7.54 44.96 -8.85
N ALA A 336 8.68 45.11 -8.17
CA ALA A 336 9.27 46.41 -7.87
C ALA A 336 9.86 47.11 -9.11
N THR A 337 10.23 46.34 -10.15
CA THR A 337 10.80 46.87 -11.41
C THR A 337 9.79 47.10 -12.54
N ALA A 338 8.55 46.66 -12.41
CA ALA A 338 7.56 46.70 -13.48
C ALA A 338 6.44 47.73 -13.23
N HIS A 339 6.81 48.99 -13.06
CA HIS A 339 5.93 50.11 -13.34
C HIS A 339 6.11 50.51 -14.81
N GLU A 340 5.52 49.76 -15.75
CA GLU A 340 5.29 50.24 -17.12
C GLU A 340 4.18 49.42 -17.82
N SER A 341 3.39 50.13 -18.64
CA SER A 341 2.02 49.89 -19.13
C SER A 341 1.63 48.49 -19.67
N PRO A 342 0.35 48.06 -19.52
CA PRO A 342 -0.14 46.78 -20.01
C PRO A 342 -0.70 46.91 -21.44
N PHE A 343 0.12 46.70 -22.47
CA PHE A 343 -0.37 46.57 -23.85
C PHE A 343 0.61 45.79 -24.74
N LYS A 344 0.96 44.53 -24.40
CA LYS A 344 1.72 43.62 -25.29
C LYS A 344 1.80 42.16 -24.83
N ARG A 345 0.69 41.56 -24.40
CA ARG A 345 0.62 40.11 -24.09
C ARG A 345 -0.62 39.43 -24.69
N GLN A 346 -0.95 39.78 -25.93
CA GLN A 346 -2.05 39.16 -26.68
C GLN A 346 -1.66 38.75 -28.11
N GLN A 347 -0.37 38.46 -28.35
CA GLN A 347 0.14 38.12 -29.69
C GLN A 347 1.18 36.99 -29.72
N CYS A 348 1.24 36.15 -28.69
CA CYS A 348 2.20 35.03 -28.63
C CYS A 348 1.58 33.66 -28.26
N LEU A 349 0.26 33.51 -28.39
CA LEU A 349 -0.47 32.25 -28.12
C LEU A 349 -1.19 31.68 -29.36
N ILE A 350 -0.92 32.22 -30.55
CA ILE A 350 -1.53 31.76 -31.81
C ILE A 350 -0.52 30.98 -32.70
N GLU A 351 0.78 30.99 -32.39
CA GLU A 351 1.78 30.25 -33.19
C GLU A 351 2.13 28.84 -32.68
N TYR A 352 1.68 28.44 -31.48
CA TYR A 352 2.01 27.10 -30.94
C TYR A 352 1.03 25.98 -31.39
N PHE A 353 -0.12 26.34 -31.98
CA PHE A 353 -1.13 25.36 -32.44
C PHE A 353 -1.01 24.99 -33.93
N HIS A 354 -0.05 25.58 -34.66
CA HIS A 354 0.11 25.39 -36.11
C HIS A 354 1.28 24.47 -36.53
N LEU A 355 2.05 23.91 -35.57
CA LEU A 355 3.28 23.15 -35.86
C LEU A 355 3.22 21.63 -35.63
N VAL A 356 2.08 21.05 -35.20
CA VAL A 356 1.96 19.60 -34.94
C VAL A 356 1.08 18.85 -35.95
N CYS A 357 0.40 19.55 -36.88
CA CYS A 357 -0.45 18.93 -37.91
C CYS A 357 0.15 18.89 -39.33
N THR A 358 1.47 18.82 -39.49
CA THR A 358 2.07 18.74 -40.84
C THR A 358 3.29 17.83 -40.89
N ARG A 359 3.07 16.50 -40.75
CA ARG A 359 4.09 15.52 -41.18
C ARG A 359 3.61 14.08 -41.44
N VAL A 360 2.46 13.89 -42.10
CA VAL A 360 2.23 12.68 -42.91
C VAL A 360 1.35 13.06 -44.10
N THR A 361 1.94 13.16 -45.30
CA THR A 361 1.40 12.71 -46.60
C THR A 361 2.16 13.38 -47.74
N SER A 362 3.04 12.63 -48.41
CA SER A 362 3.14 12.63 -49.88
C SER A 362 4.15 11.57 -50.33
N ARG A 363 3.66 10.41 -50.77
CA ARG A 363 4.10 9.78 -52.01
C ARG A 363 2.98 8.91 -52.58
N LYS A 364 2.63 9.25 -53.82
CA LYS A 364 1.52 8.74 -54.63
C LYS A 364 1.77 7.31 -55.12
N GLY A 365 0.68 6.60 -55.35
CA GLY A 365 0.61 5.40 -56.20
C GLY A 365 -0.83 4.90 -56.33
N HIS A 366 -1.49 5.22 -57.43
CA HIS A 366 -2.90 4.91 -57.73
C HIS A 366 -3.17 3.40 -57.85
N ASN A 367 -4.33 2.94 -57.38
CA ASN A 367 -5.36 2.33 -58.23
C ASN A 367 -6.71 2.22 -57.50
N SER A 368 -7.75 2.58 -58.25
CA SER A 368 -9.15 2.72 -57.86
C SER A 368 -9.84 1.37 -57.65
N ILE A 369 -10.90 1.34 -56.82
CA ILE A 369 -12.27 0.93 -57.21
C ILE A 369 -13.24 1.29 -56.07
N ILE A 370 -14.30 1.99 -56.46
CA ILE A 370 -15.50 2.34 -55.69
C ILE A 370 -16.53 1.23 -55.92
N PHE A 371 -17.28 0.79 -54.90
CA PHE A 371 -18.75 0.59 -54.98
C PHE A 371 -19.39 0.28 -53.60
N LEU A 372 -20.31 1.18 -53.24
CA LEU A 372 -21.61 1.09 -52.52
C LEU A 372 -21.87 0.11 -51.35
N PHE A 373 -22.42 0.74 -50.30
CA PHE A 373 -23.41 0.31 -49.29
C PHE A 373 -24.12 -1.03 -49.51
N GLU A 374 -24.17 -1.87 -48.47
CA GLU A 374 -25.44 -2.33 -47.88
C GLU A 374 -25.28 -3.03 -46.52
N ASN A 375 -26.28 -2.79 -45.66
CA ASN A 375 -26.66 -3.45 -44.41
C ASN A 375 -25.97 -4.77 -44.00
N SER A 376 -25.46 -4.79 -42.77
CA SER A 376 -25.71 -5.93 -41.87
C SER A 376 -25.41 -5.58 -40.41
N ASN A 377 -26.48 -5.52 -39.61
CA ASN A 377 -26.47 -5.67 -38.16
C ASN A 377 -25.68 -6.94 -37.77
N LEU A 378 -24.70 -6.80 -36.88
CA LEU A 378 -24.05 -7.93 -36.19
C LEU A 378 -23.85 -7.54 -34.71
N PRO A 379 -24.48 -8.24 -33.76
CA PRO A 379 -24.18 -8.07 -32.36
C PRO A 379 -22.91 -8.85 -32.01
N VAL A 380 -21.93 -8.17 -31.42
CA VAL A 380 -20.77 -8.82 -30.78
C VAL A 380 -21.26 -9.53 -29.52
N SER A 381 -21.44 -10.84 -29.60
CA SER A 381 -21.81 -11.70 -28.47
C SER A 381 -20.56 -12.20 -27.75
N LEU A 382 -20.41 -11.86 -26.47
CA LEU A 382 -19.55 -12.54 -25.52
C LEU A 382 -19.96 -14.02 -25.47
N SER A 383 -19.12 -14.89 -26.02
CA SER A 383 -19.28 -16.35 -25.98
C SER A 383 -18.19 -16.97 -25.10
N LEU A 384 -18.28 -16.72 -23.80
CA LEU A 384 -17.69 -17.56 -22.75
C LEU A 384 -18.86 -18.34 -22.14
N PHE A 385 -18.78 -19.67 -22.15
CA PHE A 385 -19.85 -20.67 -21.89
C PHE A 385 -20.73 -21.02 -23.10
N ARG A 386 -20.19 -21.87 -23.99
CA ARG A 386 -20.99 -22.73 -24.87
C ARG A 386 -21.00 -24.13 -24.29
N VAL A 387 -22.18 -24.56 -23.82
CA VAL A 387 -22.47 -25.94 -23.41
C VAL A 387 -22.43 -26.82 -24.66
N CYS A 388 -21.63 -27.89 -24.66
CA CYS A 388 -21.66 -28.90 -25.72
C CYS A 388 -23.04 -29.56 -25.74
N VAL A 389 -23.74 -29.44 -26.86
CA VAL A 389 -24.94 -30.23 -27.17
C VAL A 389 -24.47 -31.48 -27.93
N PRO A 390 -24.81 -32.71 -27.52
CA PRO A 390 -24.58 -33.88 -28.34
C PRO A 390 -25.64 -33.95 -29.46
N HIS A 391 -25.20 -34.18 -30.69
CA HIS A 391 -26.06 -34.48 -31.84
C HIS A 391 -26.67 -35.88 -31.67
N PRO A 392 -27.99 -36.08 -31.77
CA PRO A 392 -28.53 -37.41 -32.01
C PRO A 392 -28.61 -37.67 -33.52
N ALA A 393 -27.99 -38.76 -33.94
CA ALA A 393 -28.15 -39.34 -35.26
C ALA A 393 -29.38 -40.27 -35.31
N ALA A 394 -30.00 -40.32 -36.50
CA ALA A 394 -30.98 -41.32 -37.00
C ALA A 394 -32.48 -41.17 -36.63
N PRO A 395 -33.40 -41.64 -37.51
CA PRO A 395 -34.69 -41.00 -37.77
C PRO A 395 -35.86 -41.55 -36.92
N LEU A 396 -36.84 -40.67 -36.65
CA LEU A 396 -38.08 -40.94 -35.91
C LEU A 396 -39.09 -41.78 -36.72
N PRO A 397 -39.75 -42.80 -36.13
CA PRO A 397 -41.11 -43.16 -36.51
C PRO A 397 -42.12 -42.27 -35.76
N SER A 398 -43.28 -42.06 -36.38
CA SER A 398 -44.36 -41.15 -35.98
C SER A 398 -44.88 -41.39 -34.55
N ILE A 399 -44.94 -40.32 -33.75
CA ILE A 399 -45.46 -40.34 -32.38
C ILE A 399 -46.65 -39.36 -32.22
N SER A 400 -47.65 -39.82 -31.45
CA SER A 400 -48.97 -39.23 -31.16
C SER A 400 -48.93 -37.94 -30.32
N SER A 401 -49.98 -37.12 -30.43
CA SER A 401 -50.14 -35.77 -29.85
C SER A 401 -50.11 -35.67 -28.31
N LYS A 402 -50.04 -36.80 -27.58
CA LYS A 402 -49.84 -36.80 -26.13
C LYS A 402 -48.37 -36.69 -25.73
N ASP A 403 -47.43 -37.17 -26.55
CA ASP A 403 -46.01 -37.13 -26.21
C ASP A 403 -45.41 -35.73 -26.43
N SER A 404 -45.94 -34.92 -27.35
CA SER A 404 -45.46 -33.56 -27.59
C SER A 404 -45.63 -32.62 -26.37
N VAL A 405 -46.68 -32.80 -25.58
CA VAL A 405 -46.91 -31.99 -24.36
C VAL A 405 -45.94 -32.40 -23.25
N GLN A 406 -45.66 -33.70 -23.12
CA GLN A 406 -44.78 -34.24 -22.10
C GLN A 406 -43.31 -33.94 -22.40
N THR A 407 -42.89 -33.99 -23.67
CA THR A 407 -41.54 -33.56 -24.10
C THR A 407 -41.33 -32.06 -23.89
N THR A 408 -42.35 -31.22 -24.13
CA THR A 408 -42.25 -29.75 -23.94
C THR A 408 -42.17 -29.38 -22.46
N LEU A 409 -42.89 -30.08 -21.56
CA LEU A 409 -42.84 -29.85 -20.12
C LEU A 409 -41.50 -30.30 -19.51
N MET A 410 -40.95 -31.45 -19.97
CA MET A 410 -39.63 -31.92 -19.56
C MET A 410 -38.50 -30.99 -20.04
N PHE A 411 -38.60 -30.45 -21.25
CA PHE A 411 -37.62 -29.50 -21.79
C PHE A 411 -37.58 -28.19 -20.98
N ASN A 412 -38.76 -27.66 -20.63
CA ASN A 412 -38.86 -26.47 -19.76
C ASN A 412 -38.34 -26.74 -18.34
N SER A 413 -38.65 -27.90 -17.75
CA SER A 413 -38.18 -28.25 -16.40
C SER A 413 -36.66 -28.45 -16.37
N TRP A 414 -36.09 -29.15 -17.35
CA TRP A 414 -34.64 -29.34 -17.46
C TRP A 414 -33.89 -28.03 -17.70
N PHE A 415 -34.39 -27.17 -18.58
CA PHE A 415 -33.81 -25.85 -18.83
C PHE A 415 -33.86 -24.96 -17.58
N ILE A 416 -34.99 -24.95 -16.86
CA ILE A 416 -35.13 -24.21 -15.61
C ILE A 416 -34.17 -24.76 -14.54
N TRP A 417 -34.09 -26.08 -14.36
CA TRP A 417 -33.18 -26.70 -13.39
C TRP A 417 -31.71 -26.48 -13.73
N SER A 418 -31.33 -26.55 -15.01
CA SER A 418 -29.97 -26.22 -15.45
C SER A 418 -29.63 -24.74 -15.23
N ALA A 419 -30.59 -23.83 -15.42
CA ALA A 419 -30.40 -22.40 -15.16
C ALA A 419 -30.30 -22.12 -13.64
N VAL A 420 -31.12 -22.79 -12.82
CA VAL A 420 -31.08 -22.69 -11.36
C VAL A 420 -29.79 -23.28 -10.80
N SER A 421 -29.35 -24.45 -11.28
CA SER A 421 -28.08 -25.07 -10.85
C SER A 421 -26.86 -24.27 -11.33
N GLY A 422 -26.96 -23.61 -12.49
CA GLY A 422 -25.94 -22.66 -12.97
C GLY A 422 -25.83 -21.41 -12.10
N THR A 423 -26.95 -20.77 -11.80
CA THR A 423 -27.00 -19.57 -10.94
C THR A 423 -26.61 -19.87 -9.50
N ALA A 424 -26.98 -21.04 -8.96
CA ALA A 424 -26.51 -21.50 -7.65
C ALA A 424 -25.00 -21.63 -7.58
N ARG A 425 -24.35 -22.25 -8.60
CA ARG A 425 -22.88 -22.37 -8.68
C ARG A 425 -22.18 -21.02 -8.70
N LEU A 426 -22.72 -20.07 -9.48
CA LEU A 426 -22.19 -18.71 -9.54
C LEU A 426 -22.33 -18.00 -8.18
N SER A 427 -23.48 -18.14 -7.53
CA SER A 427 -23.77 -17.58 -6.22
C SER A 427 -22.80 -18.09 -5.16
N ILE A 428 -22.52 -19.41 -5.14
CA ILE A 428 -21.59 -20.03 -4.19
C ILE A 428 -20.17 -19.48 -4.35
N VAL A 429 -19.68 -19.35 -5.59
CA VAL A 429 -18.36 -18.77 -5.85
C VAL A 429 -18.31 -17.32 -5.37
N LEU A 430 -19.35 -16.53 -5.65
CA LEU A 430 -19.44 -15.14 -5.20
C LEU A 430 -19.46 -15.05 -3.67
N GLN A 431 -20.21 -15.92 -2.99
CA GLN A 431 -20.27 -15.97 -1.53
C GLN A 431 -18.88 -16.27 -0.94
N ILE A 432 -18.14 -17.24 -1.47
CA ILE A 432 -16.77 -17.55 -1.00
C ILE A 432 -15.84 -16.35 -1.22
N LEU A 433 -15.89 -15.72 -2.41
CA LEU A 433 -15.07 -14.54 -2.74
C LEU A 433 -15.31 -13.39 -1.77
N VAL A 434 -16.55 -13.20 -1.33
CA VAL A 434 -16.93 -12.08 -0.44
C VAL A 434 -16.73 -12.42 1.04
N PHE A 435 -17.14 -13.61 1.49
CA PHE A 435 -17.21 -13.94 2.92
C PHE A 435 -15.85 -14.12 3.57
N LEU A 436 -14.87 -14.71 2.87
CA LEU A 436 -13.52 -14.91 3.42
C LEU A 436 -12.77 -13.60 3.66
N PRO A 437 -12.67 -12.66 2.70
CA PRO A 437 -12.08 -11.34 2.95
C PRO A 437 -12.89 -10.52 3.95
N LEU A 438 -14.23 -10.59 3.89
CA LEU A 438 -15.09 -9.88 4.83
C LEU A 438 -14.78 -10.29 6.27
N THR A 439 -14.65 -11.60 6.55
CA THR A 439 -14.30 -12.08 7.90
C THR A 439 -12.89 -11.69 8.32
N LEU A 440 -11.93 -11.73 7.40
CA LEU A 440 -10.56 -11.29 7.66
C LEU A 440 -10.50 -9.79 8.01
N ALA A 441 -11.26 -8.96 7.30
CA ALA A 441 -11.29 -7.51 7.49
C ALA A 441 -12.12 -7.05 8.70
N THR A 442 -13.18 -7.77 9.06
CA THR A 442 -14.13 -7.31 10.09
C THR A 442 -13.92 -7.93 11.48
N LEU A 443 -13.40 -9.16 11.57
CA LEU A 443 -13.29 -9.90 12.83
C LEU A 443 -11.83 -10.08 13.25
N SER A 444 -11.15 -11.06 12.68
CA SER A 444 -9.74 -11.40 12.98
C SER A 444 -9.22 -12.47 12.01
N ASN A 445 -7.90 -12.66 11.99
CA ASN A 445 -7.27 -13.77 11.26
C ASN A 445 -7.77 -15.14 11.74
N GLN A 446 -7.99 -15.31 13.06
CA GLN A 446 -8.50 -16.56 13.64
C GLN A 446 -9.93 -16.88 13.18
N ALA A 447 -10.79 -15.87 13.06
CA ALA A 447 -12.15 -16.03 12.54
C ALA A 447 -12.14 -16.40 11.05
N PHE A 448 -11.27 -15.75 10.25
CA PHE A 448 -11.07 -16.09 8.84
C PHE A 448 -10.62 -17.54 8.65
N LEU A 449 -9.60 -17.99 9.40
CA LEU A 449 -9.10 -19.37 9.34
C LEU A 449 -10.17 -20.38 9.74
N SER A 450 -10.96 -20.07 10.76
CA SER A 450 -12.09 -20.90 11.20
C SER A 450 -13.17 -21.02 10.13
N LEU A 451 -13.58 -19.90 9.51
CA LEU A 451 -14.55 -19.92 8.42
C LEU A 451 -14.01 -20.68 7.20
N SER A 452 -12.74 -20.46 6.84
CA SER A 452 -12.09 -21.21 5.76
C SER A 452 -12.10 -22.71 6.01
N LEU A 453 -11.80 -23.15 7.24
CA LEU A 453 -11.80 -24.55 7.61
C LEU A 453 -13.21 -25.15 7.48
N LEU A 454 -14.23 -24.47 7.99
CA LEU A 454 -15.63 -24.90 7.90
C LEU A 454 -16.10 -24.99 6.44
N LEU A 455 -15.74 -24.01 5.61
CA LEU A 455 -16.04 -24.03 4.17
C LEU A 455 -15.33 -25.17 3.44
N CYS A 456 -14.07 -25.47 3.78
CA CYS A 456 -13.33 -26.61 3.22
C CYS A 456 -13.97 -27.95 3.61
N ILE A 457 -14.30 -28.15 4.89
CA ILE A 457 -14.96 -29.36 5.37
C ILE A 457 -16.29 -29.57 4.65
N HIS A 458 -17.10 -28.50 4.55
CA HIS A 458 -18.37 -28.54 3.85
C HIS A 458 -18.20 -28.86 2.35
N ALA A 459 -17.23 -28.24 1.67
CA ALA A 459 -16.94 -28.51 0.26
C ALA A 459 -16.43 -29.94 0.03
N PHE A 460 -15.67 -30.51 0.97
CA PHE A 460 -15.22 -31.89 0.91
C PHE A 460 -16.39 -32.87 1.01
N PHE A 461 -17.30 -32.68 1.98
CA PHE A 461 -18.50 -33.50 2.11
C PHE A 461 -19.38 -33.37 0.86
N HIS A 462 -19.62 -32.14 0.40
CA HIS A 462 -20.43 -31.89 -0.79
C HIS A 462 -19.85 -32.54 -2.06
N GLY A 463 -18.54 -32.40 -2.30
CA GLY A 463 -17.86 -33.05 -3.42
C GLY A 463 -17.99 -34.58 -3.36
N THR A 464 -17.88 -35.16 -2.17
CA THR A 464 -18.06 -36.60 -1.95
C THR A 464 -19.51 -37.04 -2.19
N LEU A 465 -20.49 -36.25 -1.78
CA LEU A 465 -21.90 -36.53 -2.06
C LEU A 465 -22.20 -36.46 -3.56
N ILE A 466 -21.63 -35.48 -4.29
CA ILE A 466 -21.75 -35.40 -5.75
C ILE A 466 -21.09 -36.60 -6.42
N PHE A 467 -19.91 -37.01 -5.95
CA PHE A 467 -19.20 -38.17 -6.46
C PHE A 467 -20.03 -39.47 -6.36
N LEU A 468 -20.74 -39.64 -5.24
CA LEU A 468 -21.53 -40.86 -4.95
C LEU A 468 -22.95 -40.84 -5.55
N TRP A 469 -23.63 -39.69 -5.53
CA TRP A 469 -25.06 -39.60 -5.88
C TRP A 469 -25.39 -38.79 -7.13
N GLY A 470 -24.47 -37.95 -7.64
CA GLY A 470 -24.60 -37.28 -8.94
C GLY A 470 -25.78 -36.30 -9.13
N SER A 471 -26.53 -35.93 -8.08
CA SER A 471 -27.75 -35.12 -8.21
C SER A 471 -27.49 -33.61 -8.20
N GLU A 472 -28.11 -32.87 -9.13
CA GLU A 472 -27.97 -31.41 -9.23
C GLU A 472 -28.61 -30.64 -8.06
N ILE A 473 -29.59 -31.24 -7.36
CA ILE A 473 -30.27 -30.63 -6.20
C ILE A 473 -29.29 -30.33 -5.07
N LEU A 474 -28.25 -31.15 -4.90
CA LEU A 474 -27.23 -30.94 -3.87
C LEU A 474 -26.50 -29.60 -4.05
N THR A 475 -26.40 -29.11 -5.29
CA THR A 475 -25.74 -27.83 -5.57
C THR A 475 -26.59 -26.64 -5.14
N VAL A 476 -27.92 -26.75 -5.24
CA VAL A 476 -28.85 -25.68 -4.83
C VAL A 476 -28.94 -25.58 -3.31
N LEU A 477 -28.93 -26.73 -2.61
CA LEU A 477 -28.97 -26.80 -1.14
C LEU A 477 -27.76 -26.13 -0.47
N GLN A 478 -26.67 -25.96 -1.22
CA GLN A 478 -25.42 -25.40 -0.74
C GLN A 478 -25.45 -23.85 -0.60
N VAL A 479 -26.34 -23.18 -1.33
CA VAL A 479 -26.47 -21.71 -1.36
C VAL A 479 -26.82 -21.11 0.02
N PRO A 480 -27.79 -21.64 0.79
CA PRO A 480 -28.08 -21.13 2.14
C PRO A 480 -27.05 -21.54 3.20
N MET A 481 -26.26 -22.59 2.95
CA MET A 481 -25.29 -23.11 3.92
C MET A 481 -24.11 -22.15 4.15
N HIS A 482 -23.63 -21.45 3.12
CA HIS A 482 -22.50 -20.53 3.29
C HIS A 482 -22.85 -19.29 4.15
N PRO A 483 -24.00 -18.60 3.94
CA PRO A 483 -24.46 -17.56 4.86
C PRO A 483 -24.68 -18.07 6.28
N PHE A 484 -25.18 -19.30 6.44
CA PHE A 484 -25.33 -19.93 7.75
C PHE A 484 -23.97 -20.13 8.44
N LEU A 485 -22.98 -20.69 7.76
CA LEU A 485 -21.61 -20.86 8.29
C LEU A 485 -20.96 -19.52 8.64
N LEU A 486 -21.20 -18.48 7.84
CA LEU A 486 -20.77 -17.12 8.14
C LEU A 486 -21.37 -16.62 9.45
N LEU A 487 -22.69 -16.73 9.63
CA LEU A 487 -23.37 -16.31 10.86
C LEU A 487 -22.90 -17.09 12.09
N VAL A 488 -22.68 -18.41 11.94
CA VAL A 488 -22.09 -19.24 13.00
C VAL A 488 -20.71 -18.72 13.38
N CYS A 489 -19.86 -18.40 12.40
CA CYS A 489 -18.55 -17.82 12.66
C CYS A 489 -18.64 -16.46 13.39
N PHE A 490 -19.53 -15.57 12.96
CA PHE A 490 -19.73 -14.27 13.63
C PHE A 490 -20.18 -14.44 15.08
N ASN A 491 -21.08 -15.39 15.35
CA ASN A 491 -21.58 -15.65 16.69
C ASN A 491 -20.49 -16.26 17.60
N LEU A 492 -19.75 -17.26 17.11
CA LEU A 492 -18.66 -17.91 17.85
C LEU A 492 -17.58 -16.91 18.30
N PHE A 493 -17.29 -15.91 17.47
CA PHE A 493 -16.28 -14.88 17.75
C PHE A 493 -16.83 -13.61 18.40
N SER A 494 -18.14 -13.53 18.68
CA SER A 494 -18.73 -12.41 19.44
C SER A 494 -18.56 -12.52 20.97
N SER A 495 -18.09 -13.67 21.46
CA SER A 495 -17.85 -13.94 22.89
C SER A 495 -16.49 -14.61 23.10
N SER A 496 -16.15 -15.03 24.33
CA SER A 496 -14.89 -15.72 24.60
C SER A 496 -14.80 -17.04 23.82
N VAL A 497 -13.87 -17.11 22.87
CA VAL A 497 -13.70 -18.26 21.97
C VAL A 497 -13.07 -19.44 22.72
N HIS A 498 -13.58 -20.65 22.48
CA HIS A 498 -13.02 -21.87 23.05
C HIS A 498 -11.62 -22.19 22.47
N SER A 499 -10.68 -22.56 23.34
CA SER A 499 -9.27 -22.84 23.00
C SER A 499 -9.09 -23.92 21.91
N TYR A 500 -9.96 -24.93 21.86
CA TYR A 500 -9.89 -25.97 20.80
C TYR A 500 -10.16 -25.42 19.40
N LEU A 501 -11.03 -24.41 19.26
CA LEU A 501 -11.36 -23.83 17.97
C LEU A 501 -10.20 -22.96 17.45
N THR A 502 -9.54 -22.21 18.32
CA THR A 502 -8.35 -21.43 17.96
C THR A 502 -7.19 -22.35 17.59
N ILE A 503 -6.98 -23.45 18.32
CA ILE A 503 -5.97 -24.46 17.96
C ILE A 503 -6.26 -25.06 16.59
N ALA A 504 -7.52 -25.45 16.31
CA ALA A 504 -7.88 -25.99 15.00
C ALA A 504 -7.65 -24.98 13.85
N ALA A 505 -7.94 -23.71 14.08
CA ALA A 505 -7.68 -22.63 13.13
C ALA A 505 -6.17 -22.42 12.88
N ASP A 506 -5.35 -22.44 13.93
CA ASP A 506 -3.89 -22.34 13.83
C ASP A 506 -3.26 -23.51 13.07
N TRP A 507 -3.72 -24.73 13.35
CA TRP A 507 -3.32 -25.93 12.60
C TRP A 507 -3.70 -25.81 11.13
N TRP A 508 -4.90 -25.31 10.83
CA TRP A 508 -5.34 -25.09 9.45
C TRP A 508 -4.50 -24.02 8.74
N GLY A 509 -4.18 -22.90 9.41
CA GLY A 509 -3.28 -21.89 8.87
C GLY A 509 -1.86 -22.42 8.59
N THR A 510 -1.35 -23.27 9.49
CA THR A 510 -0.06 -23.94 9.31
C THR A 510 -0.10 -24.94 8.14
N ALA A 511 -1.19 -25.69 7.98
CA ALA A 511 -1.38 -26.58 6.85
C ALA A 511 -1.45 -25.80 5.52
N LEU A 512 -2.22 -24.71 5.47
CA LEU A 512 -2.35 -23.85 4.29
C LEU A 512 -1.02 -23.27 3.84
N THR A 513 -0.19 -22.80 4.78
CA THR A 513 1.15 -22.26 4.47
C THR A 513 2.12 -23.38 4.07
N GLY A 514 2.03 -24.55 4.72
CA GLY A 514 2.81 -25.74 4.37
C GLY A 514 2.54 -26.28 2.96
N PHE A 515 1.30 -26.19 2.45
CA PHE A 515 0.95 -26.57 1.07
C PHE A 515 1.32 -25.51 0.01
N GLY A 516 1.86 -24.35 0.40
CA GLY A 516 2.28 -23.29 -0.52
C GLY A 516 3.14 -23.75 -1.72
N PRO A 517 4.22 -24.54 -1.51
CA PRO A 517 5.03 -25.08 -2.60
C PRO A 517 4.22 -25.84 -3.64
N LEU A 518 3.28 -26.68 -3.19
CA LEU A 518 2.45 -27.51 -4.07
C LEU A 518 1.59 -26.63 -4.98
N PHE A 519 0.94 -25.60 -4.43
CA PHE A 519 0.10 -24.69 -5.22
C PHE A 519 0.90 -23.96 -6.30
N ILE A 520 2.14 -23.61 -6.00
CA ILE A 520 3.02 -22.87 -6.89
C ILE A 520 3.57 -23.76 -8.00
N VAL A 521 3.99 -24.97 -7.67
CA VAL A 521 4.44 -25.95 -8.67
C VAL A 521 3.29 -26.31 -9.61
N MET A 522 2.08 -26.53 -9.06
CA MET A 522 0.88 -26.80 -9.86
C MET A 522 0.50 -25.62 -10.76
N GLU A 523 0.63 -24.38 -10.28
CA GLU A 523 0.44 -23.17 -11.09
C GLU A 523 1.45 -23.13 -12.25
N GLY A 524 2.75 -23.29 -11.97
CA GLY A 524 3.79 -23.29 -13.00
C GLY A 524 3.62 -24.41 -14.04
N LEU A 525 3.34 -25.64 -13.60
CA LEU A 525 3.07 -26.79 -14.46
C LEU A 525 1.84 -26.56 -15.35
N SER A 526 0.75 -26.07 -14.76
CA SER A 526 -0.49 -25.83 -15.51
C SER A 526 -0.28 -24.70 -16.54
N SER A 527 0.47 -23.65 -16.20
CA SER A 527 0.79 -22.57 -17.12
C SER A 527 1.64 -23.05 -18.30
N LEU A 528 2.64 -23.89 -18.02
CA LEU A 528 3.48 -24.50 -19.06
C LEU A 528 2.65 -25.37 -20.01
N LEU A 529 1.78 -26.24 -19.48
CA LEU A 529 0.90 -27.11 -20.28
C LEU A 529 -0.04 -26.30 -21.20
N VAL A 530 -0.61 -25.20 -20.69
CA VAL A 530 -1.47 -24.31 -21.49
C VAL A 530 -0.68 -23.65 -22.61
N VAL A 531 0.52 -23.13 -22.32
CA VAL A 531 1.37 -22.50 -23.33
C VAL A 531 1.81 -23.50 -24.41
N GLN A 532 2.19 -24.73 -24.02
CA GLN A 532 2.52 -25.80 -24.96
C GLN A 532 1.34 -26.15 -25.86
N LYS A 533 0.13 -26.29 -25.29
CA LYS A 533 -1.07 -26.58 -26.09
C LYS A 533 -1.42 -25.45 -27.05
N LEU A 534 -1.24 -24.20 -26.63
CA LEU A 534 -1.41 -23.03 -27.50
C LEU A 534 -0.39 -23.04 -28.65
N GLY A 535 0.86 -23.41 -28.38
CA GLY A 535 1.88 -23.58 -29.41
C GLY A 535 1.48 -24.63 -30.45
N GLN A 536 0.98 -25.79 -30.03
CA GLN A 536 0.51 -26.86 -30.92
C GLN A 536 -0.67 -26.42 -31.79
N GLU A 537 -1.70 -25.85 -31.17
CA GLU A 537 -2.90 -25.45 -31.92
C GLU A 537 -2.59 -24.29 -32.86
N GLY A 538 -1.70 -23.38 -32.44
CA GLY A 538 -1.13 -22.34 -33.30
C GLY A 538 -0.44 -22.95 -34.53
N LYS A 539 0.44 -23.93 -34.33
CA LYS A 539 1.10 -24.67 -35.42
C LYS A 539 0.08 -25.28 -36.40
N ARG A 540 -0.92 -25.98 -35.87
CA ARG A 540 -2.00 -26.61 -36.66
C ARG A 540 -2.77 -25.60 -37.52
N LEU A 541 -2.98 -24.39 -37.01
CA LEU A 541 -3.67 -23.32 -37.72
C LEU A 541 -2.78 -22.64 -38.78
N VAL A 542 -1.48 -22.51 -38.51
CA VAL A 542 -0.51 -21.96 -39.48
C VAL A 542 -0.47 -22.80 -40.76
N TYR A 543 -0.56 -24.14 -40.67
CA TYR A 543 -0.67 -24.99 -41.87
C TYR A 543 -1.95 -24.80 -42.68
N LYS A 544 -3.02 -24.27 -42.08
CA LYS A 544 -4.30 -24.09 -42.78
C LYS A 544 -4.33 -22.85 -43.66
N GLY A 545 -3.38 -21.92 -43.50
CA GLY A 545 -3.28 -20.75 -44.38
C GLY A 545 -2.27 -19.69 -43.93
N GLU A 546 -1.65 -19.03 -44.90
CA GLU A 546 -0.65 -17.96 -44.69
C GLU A 546 -1.17 -16.78 -43.85
N SER A 547 -2.47 -16.53 -43.86
CA SER A 547 -3.10 -15.51 -43.01
C SER A 547 -2.93 -15.80 -41.52
N TYR A 548 -3.03 -17.07 -41.10
CA TYR A 548 -2.79 -17.47 -39.71
C TYR A 548 -1.33 -17.31 -39.32
N GLN A 549 -0.39 -17.60 -40.24
CA GLN A 549 1.03 -17.38 -40.02
C GLN A 549 1.34 -15.92 -39.71
N PHE A 550 0.81 -15.00 -40.51
CA PHE A 550 0.99 -13.56 -40.28
C PHE A 550 0.37 -13.12 -38.94
N VAL A 551 -0.84 -13.58 -38.63
CA VAL A 551 -1.53 -13.25 -37.37
C VAL A 551 -0.76 -13.73 -36.15
N PHE A 552 -0.29 -14.98 -36.14
CA PHE A 552 0.47 -15.52 -35.00
C PHE A 552 1.86 -14.88 -34.86
N LEU A 553 2.51 -14.49 -35.96
CA LEU A 553 3.77 -13.75 -35.91
C LEU A 553 3.58 -12.37 -35.27
N VAL A 554 2.55 -11.63 -35.68
CA VAL A 554 2.20 -10.33 -35.08
C VAL A 554 1.82 -10.50 -33.61
N ALA A 555 1.01 -11.51 -33.28
CA ALA A 555 0.61 -11.79 -31.91
C ALA A 555 1.82 -12.11 -31.01
N ALA A 556 2.77 -12.92 -31.49
CA ALA A 556 3.99 -13.24 -30.75
C ALA A 556 4.89 -12.01 -30.57
N ALA A 557 5.03 -11.16 -31.59
CA ALA A 557 5.77 -9.90 -31.49
C ALA A 557 5.16 -8.97 -30.45
N VAL A 558 3.83 -8.81 -30.47
CA VAL A 558 3.09 -8.04 -29.45
C VAL A 558 3.29 -8.63 -28.05
N ALA A 559 3.22 -9.96 -27.91
CA ALA A 559 3.44 -10.64 -26.64
C ALA A 559 4.85 -10.38 -26.08
N TYR A 560 5.90 -10.43 -26.91
CA TYR A 560 7.26 -10.09 -26.48
C TYR A 560 7.40 -8.62 -26.07
N VAL A 561 6.88 -7.69 -26.88
CA VAL A 561 6.95 -6.25 -26.58
C VAL A 561 6.19 -5.92 -25.30
N ALA A 562 4.98 -6.46 -25.15
CA ALA A 562 4.18 -6.30 -23.94
C ALA A 562 4.90 -6.87 -22.72
N SER A 563 5.49 -8.06 -22.84
CA SER A 563 6.25 -8.70 -21.76
C SER A 563 7.46 -7.85 -21.33
N ALA A 564 8.24 -7.36 -22.29
CA ALA A 564 9.38 -6.49 -22.02
C ALA A 564 8.96 -5.18 -21.36
N TRP A 565 7.91 -4.53 -21.88
CA TRP A 565 7.35 -3.32 -21.28
C TRP A 565 6.88 -3.57 -19.85
N TRP A 566 6.21 -4.69 -19.59
CA TRP A 566 5.67 -5.03 -18.27
C TRP A 566 6.79 -5.30 -17.26
N ILE A 567 7.87 -5.98 -17.67
CA ILE A 567 9.06 -6.20 -16.84
C ILE A 567 9.73 -4.87 -16.49
N VAL A 568 9.90 -3.97 -17.47
CA VAL A 568 10.51 -2.63 -17.23
C VAL A 568 9.63 -1.78 -16.31
N ALA A 569 8.32 -1.76 -16.55
CA ALA A 569 7.38 -1.03 -15.71
C ALA A 569 7.36 -1.56 -14.26
N SER A 570 7.55 -2.87 -14.08
CA SER A 570 7.56 -3.51 -12.77
C SER A 570 8.93 -3.47 -12.09
N TYR A 571 10.00 -3.10 -12.80
CA TYR A 571 11.38 -3.17 -12.32
C TYR A 571 11.61 -2.40 -11.01
N PRO A 572 11.16 -1.14 -10.84
CA PRO A 572 11.40 -0.38 -9.60
C PRO A 572 10.82 -1.07 -8.36
N SER A 573 9.71 -1.80 -8.53
CA SER A 573 9.02 -2.48 -7.44
C SER A 573 9.51 -3.91 -7.24
N ALA A 574 9.73 -4.65 -8.33
CA ALA A 574 10.19 -6.05 -8.30
C ALA A 574 11.67 -6.18 -7.88
N ALA A 575 12.49 -5.18 -8.18
CA ALA A 575 13.92 -5.11 -7.79
C ALA A 575 14.14 -4.23 -6.55
N SER A 576 13.20 -4.28 -5.59
CA SER A 576 13.27 -3.51 -4.33
C SER A 576 14.40 -3.96 -3.39
N SER A 577 14.93 -5.18 -3.57
CA SER A 577 16.07 -5.72 -2.82
C SER A 577 17.19 -6.17 -3.74
N PRO A 578 18.47 -6.16 -3.29
CA PRO A 578 19.58 -6.69 -4.07
C PRO A 578 19.36 -8.14 -4.50
N LEU A 579 18.79 -8.97 -3.62
CA LEU A 579 18.47 -10.36 -3.92
C LEU A 579 17.42 -10.47 -5.04
N SER A 580 16.31 -9.73 -4.96
CA SER A 580 15.27 -9.74 -5.99
C SER A 580 15.77 -9.24 -7.35
N SER A 581 16.67 -8.25 -7.36
CA SER A 581 17.32 -7.76 -8.58
C SER A 581 18.19 -8.85 -9.23
N THR A 582 18.98 -9.58 -8.42
CA THR A 582 19.77 -10.71 -8.94
C THR A 582 18.90 -11.85 -9.47
N LEU A 583 17.82 -12.21 -8.77
CA LEU A 583 16.87 -13.23 -9.21
C LEU A 583 16.19 -12.85 -10.54
N LEU A 584 15.85 -11.57 -10.72
CA LEU A 584 15.32 -11.07 -11.99
C LEU A 584 16.34 -11.24 -13.12
N GLY A 585 17.60 -10.87 -12.89
CA GLY A 585 18.68 -11.03 -13.86
C GLY A 585 18.91 -12.49 -14.24
N VAL A 586 18.93 -13.39 -13.25
CA VAL A 586 19.06 -14.84 -13.47
C VAL A 586 17.87 -15.39 -14.27
N ALA A 587 16.64 -15.01 -13.92
CA ALA A 587 15.44 -15.49 -14.61
C ALA A 587 15.38 -15.04 -16.08
N LEU A 588 15.69 -13.76 -16.36
CA LEU A 588 15.73 -13.23 -17.73
C LEU A 588 16.84 -13.90 -18.55
N THR A 589 18.01 -14.10 -17.95
CA THR A 589 19.12 -14.79 -18.59
C THR A 589 18.73 -16.23 -18.91
N ALA A 590 18.23 -16.99 -17.92
CA ALA A 590 17.78 -18.36 -18.11
C ALA A 590 16.70 -18.46 -19.20
N PHE A 591 15.71 -17.56 -19.21
CA PHE A 591 14.69 -17.52 -20.26
C PHE A 591 15.30 -17.33 -21.66
N VAL A 592 16.23 -16.39 -21.84
CA VAL A 592 16.88 -16.14 -23.14
C VAL A 592 17.70 -17.34 -23.60
N PHE A 593 18.49 -17.93 -22.69
CA PHE A 593 19.30 -19.10 -22.99
C PHE A 593 18.45 -20.33 -23.31
N LEU A 594 17.40 -20.61 -22.52
CA LEU A 594 16.49 -21.73 -22.79
C LEU A 594 15.71 -21.53 -24.10
N THR A 595 15.30 -20.30 -24.41
CA THR A 595 14.69 -19.98 -25.71
C THR A 595 15.66 -20.29 -26.86
N PHE A 596 16.91 -19.86 -26.75
CA PHE A 596 17.93 -20.13 -27.75
C PHE A 596 18.21 -21.63 -27.91
N ILE A 597 18.43 -22.33 -26.80
CA ILE A 597 18.63 -23.79 -26.78
C ILE A 597 17.43 -24.50 -27.39
N GLY A 598 16.21 -24.10 -27.04
CA GLY A 598 14.98 -24.66 -27.58
C GLY A 598 14.88 -24.51 -29.10
N PHE A 599 15.26 -23.35 -29.65
CA PHE A 599 15.29 -23.15 -31.11
C PHE A 599 16.42 -23.94 -31.79
N VAL A 600 17.61 -24.03 -31.18
CA VAL A 600 18.74 -24.82 -31.70
C VAL A 600 18.38 -26.31 -31.74
N LEU A 601 17.75 -26.82 -30.69
CA LEU A 601 17.25 -28.20 -30.62
C LEU A 601 16.00 -28.42 -31.48
N ARG A 602 15.39 -27.37 -32.04
CA ARG A 602 14.08 -27.38 -32.72
C ARG A 602 12.95 -27.95 -31.87
N ARG A 603 13.00 -27.70 -30.56
CA ARG A 603 12.07 -28.22 -29.54
C ARG A 603 11.16 -27.15 -28.94
N THR A 604 11.18 -25.93 -29.48
CA THR A 604 10.26 -24.85 -29.12
C THR A 604 9.83 -24.07 -30.36
N ASN A 605 8.75 -23.32 -30.26
CA ASN A 605 8.26 -22.46 -31.33
C ASN A 605 8.04 -21.02 -30.83
N ILE A 606 7.83 -20.09 -31.76
CA ILE A 606 7.69 -18.65 -31.48
C ILE A 606 6.44 -18.36 -30.61
N ILE A 607 5.37 -19.15 -30.74
CA ILE A 607 4.14 -18.99 -29.97
C ILE A 607 4.35 -19.45 -28.51
N GLU A 608 5.01 -20.59 -28.32
CA GLU A 608 5.34 -21.16 -27.01
C GLU A 608 6.31 -20.26 -26.24
N SER A 609 7.41 -19.85 -26.88
CA SER A 609 8.42 -18.97 -26.28
C SER A 609 7.88 -17.56 -25.97
N SER A 610 7.01 -17.00 -26.81
CA SER A 610 6.34 -15.72 -26.49
C SER A 610 5.29 -15.86 -25.38
N GLY A 611 4.57 -16.99 -25.32
CA GLY A 611 3.68 -17.31 -24.21
C GLY A 611 4.41 -17.44 -22.87
N LEU A 612 5.58 -18.06 -22.86
CA LEU A 612 6.44 -18.14 -21.68
C LEU A 612 7.01 -16.78 -21.27
N ALA A 613 7.32 -15.89 -22.23
CA ALA A 613 7.69 -14.51 -21.91
C ALA A 613 6.58 -13.76 -21.15
N VAL A 614 5.32 -13.98 -21.55
CA VAL A 614 4.16 -13.38 -20.88
C VAL A 614 3.98 -13.95 -19.48
N VAL A 615 4.13 -15.27 -19.30
CA VAL A 615 4.06 -15.91 -17.97
C VAL A 615 5.16 -15.40 -17.03
N LEU A 616 6.37 -15.22 -17.55
CA LEU A 616 7.50 -14.64 -16.81
C LEU A 616 7.20 -13.20 -16.40
N ALA A 617 6.80 -12.35 -17.36
CA ALA A 617 6.48 -10.95 -17.12
C ALA A 617 5.34 -10.77 -16.11
N TYR A 618 4.31 -11.61 -16.20
CA TYR A 618 3.21 -11.65 -15.26
C TYR A 618 3.67 -11.94 -13.82
N ASN A 619 4.51 -12.97 -13.62
CA ASN A 619 5.03 -13.29 -12.29
C ASN A 619 5.95 -12.18 -11.74
N VAL A 620 6.75 -11.54 -12.59
CA VAL A 620 7.59 -10.38 -12.20
C VAL A 620 6.74 -9.20 -11.79
N TRP A 621 5.65 -8.91 -12.51
CA TRP A 621 4.71 -7.86 -12.15
C TRP A 621 4.02 -8.11 -10.81
N LEU A 622 3.66 -9.37 -10.53
CA LEU A 622 3.08 -9.75 -9.22
C LEU A 622 4.06 -9.52 -8.05
N CYS A 623 5.37 -9.57 -8.27
CA CYS A 623 6.36 -9.22 -7.24
C CYS A 623 6.35 -7.72 -6.88
N GLY A 624 5.85 -6.86 -7.77
CA GLY A 624 5.91 -5.40 -7.64
C GLY A 624 4.70 -4.74 -6.98
N PHE A 625 3.70 -5.50 -6.54
CA PHE A 625 2.48 -4.94 -5.96
C PHE A 625 2.57 -4.72 -4.46
N ASP A 626 2.58 -3.46 -4.05
CA ASP A 626 2.55 -3.06 -2.65
C ASP A 626 1.16 -3.37 -2.02
N GLN A 627 1.14 -4.09 -0.90
CA GLN A 627 -0.08 -4.57 -0.21
C GLN A 627 -0.90 -3.44 0.46
N LYS A 628 -0.46 -2.17 0.33
CA LYS A 628 -1.10 -0.97 0.90
C LYS A 628 -2.57 -0.80 0.48
N SER A 629 -2.98 -1.38 -0.65
CA SER A 629 -4.39 -1.36 -1.07
C SER A 629 -5.30 -2.31 -0.27
N PHE A 630 -4.76 -3.21 0.56
CA PHE A 630 -5.55 -4.06 1.46
C PHE A 630 -5.86 -3.38 2.80
N THR A 631 -5.01 -2.43 3.22
CA THR A 631 -5.11 -1.78 4.53
C THR A 631 -5.93 -0.49 4.53
N ASP A 632 -6.26 0.08 3.36
CA ASP A 632 -7.13 1.27 3.23
C ASP A 632 -8.40 0.99 2.39
N PRO A 633 -9.42 0.30 2.94
CA PRO A 633 -10.75 0.21 2.31
C PRO A 633 -11.46 1.56 2.23
N ILE A 634 -11.00 2.55 3.01
CA ILE A 634 -11.65 3.86 3.21
C ILE A 634 -11.24 4.87 2.13
N ALA A 635 -10.09 4.68 1.48
CA ALA A 635 -9.56 5.64 0.50
C ALA A 635 -10.31 5.70 -0.85
N SER A 636 -11.24 4.77 -1.11
CA SER A 636 -11.95 4.66 -2.41
C SER A 636 -13.41 5.16 -2.39
N TYR A 637 -13.86 5.82 -1.33
CA TYR A 637 -15.20 6.42 -1.28
C TYR A 637 -15.25 7.74 -2.07
N ALA A 638 -15.55 7.68 -3.36
CA ALA A 638 -16.04 8.84 -4.10
C ALA A 638 -17.59 8.82 -4.08
N PRO A 639 -18.27 9.86 -3.56
CA PRO A 639 -19.72 9.93 -3.58
C PRO A 639 -20.18 10.59 -4.89
N LEU A 640 -21.01 9.90 -5.69
CA LEU A 640 -21.75 10.52 -6.79
C LEU A 640 -23.24 10.15 -6.74
N LEU A 641 -24.00 11.12 -6.24
CA LEU A 641 -25.45 11.42 -6.39
C LEU A 641 -26.52 10.40 -5.95
N PRO A 642 -27.69 10.88 -5.46
CA PRO A 642 -28.63 10.08 -4.69
C PRO A 642 -29.80 9.58 -5.55
N ASN A 643 -30.10 8.29 -5.48
CA ASN A 643 -31.42 7.73 -5.15
C ASN A 643 -31.49 6.22 -5.46
N ILE A 644 -31.96 5.44 -4.48
CA ILE A 644 -32.42 4.03 -4.52
C ILE A 644 -31.39 2.92 -4.88
N TYR A 645 -30.18 3.25 -5.37
CA TYR A 645 -29.07 2.30 -5.58
C TYR A 645 -28.06 2.05 -4.41
N PRO A 646 -28.11 2.72 -3.23
CA PRO A 646 -26.94 2.82 -2.36
C PRO A 646 -26.55 1.52 -1.63
N HIS A 647 -27.48 0.59 -1.33
CA HIS A 647 -27.07 -0.64 -0.64
C HIS A 647 -26.36 -1.63 -1.56
N PHE A 648 -26.82 -1.78 -2.81
CA PHE A 648 -26.14 -2.63 -3.78
C PHE A 648 -24.83 -2.01 -4.23
N GLN A 649 -24.78 -0.70 -4.46
CA GLN A 649 -23.56 -0.03 -4.90
C GLN A 649 -22.52 0.11 -3.79
N THR A 650 -22.93 0.34 -2.53
CA THR A 650 -22.01 0.32 -1.38
C THR A 650 -21.51 -1.10 -1.13
N PHE A 651 -22.37 -2.12 -1.27
CA PHE A 651 -21.93 -3.52 -1.23
C PHE A 651 -21.01 -3.87 -2.40
N LEU A 652 -21.32 -3.44 -3.62
CA LEU A 652 -20.50 -3.72 -4.82
C LEU A 652 -19.17 -2.97 -4.74
N ASN A 653 -19.15 -1.72 -4.29
CA ASN A 653 -17.94 -0.94 -4.06
C ASN A 653 -17.14 -1.48 -2.86
N PHE A 654 -17.81 -1.95 -1.81
CA PHE A 654 -17.17 -2.69 -0.73
C PHE A 654 -16.53 -3.97 -1.29
N VAL A 655 -17.26 -4.80 -2.02
CA VAL A 655 -16.74 -6.06 -2.59
C VAL A 655 -15.61 -5.82 -3.60
N LEU A 656 -15.71 -4.82 -4.47
CA LEU A 656 -14.73 -4.51 -5.50
C LEU A 656 -13.49 -3.78 -4.97
N ASN A 657 -13.60 -3.03 -3.87
CA ASN A 657 -12.50 -2.25 -3.30
C ASN A 657 -11.93 -2.83 -1.99
N THR A 658 -12.62 -3.77 -1.33
CA THR A 658 -12.08 -4.52 -0.17
C THR A 658 -11.11 -5.61 -0.61
N LEU A 659 -11.18 -6.02 -1.88
CA LEU A 659 -10.27 -7.01 -2.47
C LEU A 659 -9.21 -6.34 -3.34
N PRO A 660 -7.90 -6.58 -3.12
CA PRO A 660 -6.87 -6.06 -4.00
C PRO A 660 -7.09 -6.63 -5.38
N LYS A 661 -7.25 -5.77 -6.38
CA LYS A 661 -7.34 -6.16 -7.80
C LYS A 661 -6.26 -7.18 -8.21
N PRO A 662 -5.00 -7.10 -7.73
CA PRO A 662 -3.98 -8.12 -8.03
C PRO A 662 -4.29 -9.51 -7.49
N VAL A 663 -4.91 -9.62 -6.30
CA VAL A 663 -5.30 -10.92 -5.71
C VAL A 663 -6.42 -11.56 -6.52
N LEU A 664 -7.40 -10.75 -6.96
CA LEU A 664 -8.46 -11.22 -7.85
C LEU A 664 -7.91 -11.66 -9.22
N ILE A 665 -6.96 -10.90 -9.78
CA ILE A 665 -6.29 -11.26 -11.03
C ILE A 665 -5.48 -12.55 -10.86
N ALA A 666 -4.75 -12.71 -9.75
CA ALA A 666 -4.00 -13.92 -9.44
C ALA A 666 -4.90 -15.14 -9.24
N LEU A 667 -6.03 -14.96 -8.57
CA LEU A 667 -7.03 -16.01 -8.37
C LEU A 667 -7.70 -16.42 -9.68
N LEU A 668 -8.14 -15.43 -10.48
CA LEU A 668 -8.72 -15.66 -11.80
C LEU A 668 -7.74 -16.41 -12.70
N TYR A 669 -6.48 -15.98 -12.73
CA TYR A 669 -5.41 -16.63 -13.47
C TYR A 669 -5.24 -18.10 -13.05
N ARG A 670 -5.03 -18.36 -11.76
CA ARG A 670 -4.85 -19.73 -11.23
C ARG A 670 -6.03 -20.64 -11.55
N LEU A 671 -7.25 -20.17 -11.38
CA LEU A 671 -8.45 -20.94 -11.69
C LEU A 671 -8.60 -21.20 -13.19
N THR A 672 -8.32 -20.20 -14.02
CA THR A 672 -8.41 -20.33 -15.48
C THR A 672 -7.37 -21.32 -15.98
N ILE A 673 -6.12 -21.17 -15.56
CA ILE A 673 -5.03 -22.04 -15.96
C ILE A 673 -5.24 -23.47 -15.47
N LEU A 674 -5.67 -23.68 -14.22
CA LEU A 674 -5.96 -25.02 -13.70
C LEU A 674 -7.16 -25.65 -14.43
N HIS A 675 -8.19 -24.86 -14.74
CA HIS A 675 -9.33 -25.34 -15.52
C HIS A 675 -8.92 -25.78 -16.93
N LEU A 676 -8.14 -24.95 -17.62
CA LEU A 676 -7.62 -25.28 -18.95
C LEU A 676 -6.72 -26.51 -18.89
N ALA A 677 -5.80 -26.59 -17.92
CA ALA A 677 -4.95 -27.75 -17.72
C ALA A 677 -5.77 -29.03 -17.48
N SER A 678 -6.83 -28.98 -16.66
CA SER A 678 -7.72 -30.13 -16.43
C SER A 678 -8.47 -30.58 -17.69
N ARG A 679 -8.71 -29.69 -18.65
CA ARG A 679 -9.31 -30.00 -19.95
C ARG A 679 -8.30 -30.53 -20.96
N ILE A 680 -7.04 -30.10 -20.84
CA ILE A 680 -5.94 -30.47 -21.73
C ILE A 680 -5.36 -31.83 -21.35
N LEU A 681 -5.21 -32.14 -20.06
CA LEU A 681 -4.60 -33.38 -19.57
C LEU A 681 -5.21 -34.66 -20.17
N PRO A 682 -6.55 -34.79 -20.31
CA PRO A 682 -7.17 -35.94 -20.99
C PRO A 682 -6.83 -36.05 -22.48
N THR A 683 -6.54 -34.93 -23.14
CA THR A 683 -6.24 -34.90 -24.58
C THR A 683 -4.81 -35.33 -24.89
N ILE A 684 -3.88 -35.13 -23.96
CA ILE A 684 -2.47 -35.52 -24.13
C ILE A 684 -2.30 -37.03 -23.93
N GLY A 685 -3.01 -37.62 -22.97
CA GLY A 685 -2.94 -39.06 -22.70
C GLY A 685 -3.80 -39.93 -23.62
N ALA A 686 -4.55 -39.34 -24.55
CA ALA A 686 -5.36 -40.08 -25.53
C ALA A 686 -4.48 -40.67 -26.64
N ASP A 687 -3.55 -39.88 -27.18
CA ASP A 687 -2.77 -40.23 -28.37
C ASP A 687 -1.65 -41.27 -28.07
N THR A 688 -1.14 -41.32 -26.83
CA THR A 688 -0.05 -42.25 -26.44
C THR A 688 -0.50 -43.69 -26.24
N TRP A 689 -1.81 -43.90 -26.02
CA TRP A 689 -2.40 -45.21 -25.74
C TRP A 689 -3.25 -45.73 -26.91
N GLU A 690 -3.52 -44.90 -27.92
CA GLU A 690 -4.14 -45.35 -29.18
C GLU A 690 -3.21 -46.25 -30.01
N SER A 691 -1.91 -46.31 -29.69
CA SER A 691 -0.96 -47.23 -30.31
C SER A 691 -0.89 -48.63 -29.66
N GLU A 692 -1.57 -48.87 -28.53
CA GLU A 692 -1.67 -50.22 -27.94
C GLU A 692 -2.98 -50.88 -28.40
N GLU A 693 -2.89 -51.76 -29.40
CA GLU A 693 -3.98 -52.66 -29.79
C GLU A 693 -4.42 -53.49 -28.58
N GLY A 694 -5.60 -53.19 -28.00
CA GLY A 694 -6.25 -54.10 -27.04
C GLY A 694 -7.06 -53.50 -25.89
N VAL A 695 -7.23 -52.17 -25.78
CA VAL A 695 -8.05 -51.60 -24.69
C VAL A 695 -9.48 -51.33 -25.16
N ASP A 696 -10.34 -52.36 -25.09
CA ASP A 696 -11.79 -52.31 -25.40
C ASP A 696 -12.63 -51.55 -24.33
N GLY A 697 -11.98 -50.86 -23.40
CA GLY A 697 -12.64 -50.03 -22.39
C GLY A 697 -12.91 -48.63 -22.93
N GLY A 698 -14.19 -48.22 -22.93
CA GLY A 698 -14.57 -46.83 -23.25
C GLY A 698 -13.85 -45.81 -22.36
N TRP A 699 -13.88 -44.53 -22.75
CA TRP A 699 -13.19 -43.41 -22.09
C TRP A 699 -13.35 -43.31 -20.55
N ALA A 700 -14.40 -43.91 -19.97
CA ALA A 700 -14.68 -43.95 -18.55
C ALA A 700 -13.69 -44.80 -17.71
N ASP A 701 -13.00 -45.77 -18.32
CA ASP A 701 -12.13 -46.72 -17.60
C ASP A 701 -10.64 -46.30 -17.56
N ARG A 702 -10.32 -45.09 -18.05
CA ARG A 702 -8.93 -44.59 -18.15
C ARG A 702 -8.48 -43.92 -16.84
N PRO A 703 -7.26 -44.16 -16.33
CA PRO A 703 -6.77 -43.53 -15.09
C PRO A 703 -6.69 -42.00 -15.20
N THR A 704 -6.42 -41.46 -16.40
CA THR A 704 -6.40 -40.02 -16.68
C THR A 704 -7.80 -39.38 -16.67
N SER A 705 -8.84 -40.10 -17.09
CA SER A 705 -10.22 -39.62 -17.02
C SER A 705 -10.75 -39.67 -15.59
N MET A 706 -10.38 -40.67 -14.80
CA MET A 706 -10.69 -40.77 -13.37
C MET A 706 -10.04 -39.63 -12.56
N PHE A 707 -8.76 -39.33 -12.80
CA PHE A 707 -8.09 -38.18 -12.17
C PHE A 707 -8.75 -36.85 -12.52
N THR A 708 -9.12 -36.67 -13.79
CA THR A 708 -9.80 -35.45 -14.25
C THR A 708 -11.19 -35.33 -13.64
N HIS A 709 -11.91 -36.44 -13.52
CA HIS A 709 -13.20 -36.50 -12.85
C HIS A 709 -13.06 -36.07 -11.37
N ILE A 710 -12.09 -36.64 -10.64
CA ILE A 710 -11.80 -36.26 -9.24
C ILE A 710 -11.50 -34.76 -9.13
N LEU A 711 -10.62 -34.23 -9.97
CA LEU A 711 -10.20 -32.82 -9.92
C LEU A 711 -11.39 -31.88 -10.18
N LEU A 712 -12.26 -32.22 -11.13
CA LEU A 712 -13.47 -31.46 -11.42
C LEU A 712 -14.54 -31.58 -10.33
N THR A 713 -14.67 -32.75 -9.69
CA THR A 713 -15.58 -32.98 -8.56
C THR A 713 -15.18 -32.14 -7.35
N TYR A 714 -13.88 -32.10 -7.00
CA TYR A 714 -13.36 -31.38 -5.84
C TYR A 714 -12.91 -29.93 -6.15
N ARG A 715 -13.28 -29.37 -7.30
CA ARG A 715 -12.87 -28.02 -7.73
C ARG A 715 -13.19 -26.91 -6.72
N GLN A 716 -14.29 -27.03 -5.98
CA GLN A 716 -14.68 -26.03 -4.98
C GLN A 716 -13.77 -26.09 -3.75
N LEU A 717 -13.38 -27.29 -3.33
CA LEU A 717 -12.42 -27.48 -2.25
C LEU A 717 -11.05 -26.87 -2.63
N ILE A 718 -10.59 -27.14 -3.85
CA ILE A 718 -9.35 -26.55 -4.39
C ILE A 718 -9.46 -25.02 -4.41
N PHE A 719 -10.57 -24.48 -4.89
CA PHE A 719 -10.80 -23.04 -4.94
C PHE A 719 -10.72 -22.38 -3.55
N ILE A 720 -11.43 -22.92 -2.55
CA ILE A 720 -11.41 -22.38 -1.19
C ILE A 720 -9.99 -22.45 -0.62
N THR A 721 -9.31 -23.58 -0.77
CA THR A 721 -7.97 -23.79 -0.19
C THR A 721 -6.93 -22.85 -0.82
N VAL A 722 -6.90 -22.73 -2.15
CA VAL A 722 -5.98 -21.84 -2.87
C VAL A 722 -6.28 -20.37 -2.58
N TYR A 723 -7.56 -20.01 -2.47
CA TYR A 723 -7.97 -18.64 -2.16
C TYR A 723 -7.63 -18.25 -0.73
N SER A 724 -7.91 -19.12 0.25
CA SER A 724 -7.53 -18.90 1.64
C SER A 724 -6.02 -18.81 1.82
N HIS A 725 -5.24 -19.64 1.11
CA HIS A 725 -3.78 -19.53 1.09
C HIS A 725 -3.30 -18.18 0.54
N LEU A 726 -3.91 -17.68 -0.56
CA LEU A 726 -3.58 -16.37 -1.13
C LEU A 726 -3.87 -15.21 -0.17
N LEU A 727 -4.97 -15.29 0.58
CA LEU A 727 -5.35 -14.26 1.56
C LEU A 727 -4.48 -14.29 2.83
N LEU A 728 -3.92 -15.45 3.18
CA LEU A 728 -3.09 -15.64 4.37
C LEU A 728 -1.63 -15.24 4.17
N LEU A 729 -1.12 -15.23 2.93
CA LEU A 729 0.29 -14.95 2.67
C LEU A 729 0.66 -13.47 2.84
N ASP A 730 1.68 -13.21 3.65
CA ASP A 730 2.35 -11.90 3.75
C ASP A 730 3.04 -11.50 2.43
N HIS A 731 3.16 -10.20 2.17
CA HIS A 731 3.76 -9.67 0.94
C HIS A 731 5.18 -10.22 0.64
N SER A 732 6.04 -10.33 1.66
CA SER A 732 7.40 -10.88 1.51
C SER A 732 7.39 -12.34 1.09
N SER A 733 6.53 -13.14 1.72
CA SER A 733 6.30 -14.54 1.38
C SER A 733 5.72 -14.68 -0.03
N GLN A 734 4.79 -13.81 -0.43
CA GLN A 734 4.24 -13.80 -1.79
C GLN A 734 5.34 -13.56 -2.83
N ILE A 735 6.21 -12.56 -2.65
CA ILE A 735 7.32 -12.29 -3.55
C ILE A 735 8.22 -13.53 -3.69
N TRP A 736 8.57 -14.16 -2.56
CA TRP A 736 9.43 -15.35 -2.57
C TRP A 736 8.80 -16.51 -3.34
N TRP A 737 7.50 -16.75 -3.11
CA TRP A 737 6.74 -17.77 -3.82
C TRP A 737 6.58 -17.50 -5.32
N ARG A 738 6.55 -16.24 -5.76
CA ARG A 738 6.57 -15.88 -7.18
C ARG A 738 7.92 -16.16 -7.83
N TRP A 739 9.02 -15.87 -7.13
CA TRP A 739 10.35 -16.27 -7.60
C TRP A 739 10.50 -17.78 -7.70
N MET A 740 9.96 -18.54 -6.75
CA MET A 740 9.91 -20.00 -6.83
C MET A 740 9.06 -20.49 -8.01
N ASN A 741 7.92 -19.84 -8.31
CA ASN A 741 7.11 -20.17 -9.47
C ASN A 741 7.91 -20.02 -10.79
N ILE A 742 8.60 -18.89 -10.94
CA ILE A 742 9.46 -18.61 -12.09
C ILE A 742 10.56 -19.68 -12.19
N PHE A 743 11.24 -19.96 -11.08
CA PHE A 743 12.29 -20.97 -11.02
C PHE A 743 11.79 -22.35 -11.46
N PHE A 744 10.73 -22.86 -10.84
CA PHE A 744 10.20 -24.19 -11.18
C PHE A 744 9.67 -24.25 -12.61
N THR A 745 9.01 -23.20 -13.11
CA THR A 745 8.51 -23.17 -14.49
C THR A 745 9.68 -23.25 -15.50
N LEU A 746 10.76 -22.49 -15.29
CA LEU A 746 11.93 -22.53 -16.15
C LEU A 746 12.70 -23.85 -16.04
N VAL A 747 12.81 -24.42 -14.85
CA VAL A 747 13.45 -25.73 -14.64
C VAL A 747 12.67 -26.83 -15.35
N ILE A 748 11.35 -26.87 -15.20
CA ILE A 748 10.51 -27.89 -15.84
C ILE A 748 10.56 -27.73 -17.37
N TRP A 749 10.51 -26.50 -17.87
CA TRP A 749 10.68 -26.23 -19.31
C TRP A 749 12.06 -26.68 -19.81
N SER A 750 13.13 -26.45 -19.05
CA SER A 750 14.48 -26.94 -19.37
C SER A 750 14.53 -28.48 -19.43
N VAL A 751 13.95 -29.16 -18.44
CA VAL A 751 13.87 -30.63 -18.40
C VAL A 751 13.07 -31.14 -19.61
N GLU A 752 11.95 -30.52 -19.96
CA GLU A 752 11.16 -30.88 -21.14
C GLU A 752 11.97 -30.75 -22.44
N LEU A 753 12.69 -29.64 -22.60
CA LEU A 753 13.56 -29.42 -23.77
C LEU A 753 14.67 -30.49 -23.87
N LEU A 754 15.12 -31.07 -22.76
CA LEU A 754 16.17 -32.10 -22.72
C LEU A 754 15.64 -33.54 -22.82
N VAL A 755 14.57 -33.88 -22.09
CA VAL A 755 14.09 -35.26 -21.87
C VAL A 755 13.22 -35.79 -23.01
N SER A 756 12.67 -34.94 -23.88
CA SER A 756 11.98 -35.39 -25.09
C SER A 756 12.90 -36.35 -25.89
N SER A 757 12.53 -37.63 -25.99
CA SER A 757 13.33 -38.69 -26.61
C SER A 757 13.39 -38.51 -28.13
N GLU A 758 14.52 -38.89 -28.74
CA GLU A 758 14.77 -38.79 -30.19
C GLU A 758 13.92 -39.74 -31.05
N ASP A 759 13.24 -40.71 -30.42
CA ASP A 759 12.49 -41.80 -31.06
C ASP A 759 10.97 -41.59 -31.15
N ASP A 760 10.42 -40.53 -30.56
CA ASP A 760 9.01 -40.20 -30.74
C ASP A 760 8.82 -39.49 -32.10
N ALA A 761 8.58 -40.27 -33.17
CA ALA A 761 8.20 -39.74 -34.48
C ALA A 761 7.00 -38.76 -34.36
N VAL A 762 6.11 -39.00 -33.39
CA VAL A 762 4.98 -38.13 -33.03
C VAL A 762 5.44 -36.78 -32.46
N ASN A 763 6.49 -36.72 -31.62
CA ASN A 763 7.06 -35.47 -31.10
C ASN A 763 7.84 -34.68 -32.18
N LYS A 764 8.42 -35.38 -33.16
CA LYS A 764 9.15 -34.78 -34.29
C LYS A 764 8.19 -34.02 -35.21
N ASP A 765 7.08 -34.63 -35.61
CA ASP A 765 6.02 -33.95 -36.38
C ASP A 765 5.29 -32.86 -35.55
N TRP A 766 5.24 -33.02 -34.23
CA TRP A 766 4.60 -32.11 -33.28
C TRP A 766 5.30 -30.76 -33.11
N LYS A 767 6.64 -30.68 -33.20
CA LYS A 767 7.39 -29.44 -32.92
C LYS A 767 8.17 -28.88 -34.11
N ILE A 768 8.53 -29.71 -35.10
CA ILE A 768 9.59 -29.33 -36.06
C ILE A 768 9.07 -28.81 -37.40
N ASP A 769 8.02 -29.40 -37.96
CA ASP A 769 7.57 -28.96 -39.30
C ASP A 769 6.90 -27.57 -39.34
#